data_AF-A0A3R7B0R4-F1
#
_entry.id   AF-A0A3R7B0R4-F1
#
_cell.length_a   1.000
_cell.length_b   1.000
_cell.length_c   1.000
_cell.angle_alpha   90.00
_cell.angle_beta   90.00
_cell.angle_gamma   90.00
#
_symmetry.space_group_name_H-M   'P 1'
#
loop_
_entity.id
_entity.type
_entity.pdbx_description
1 polymer ?
#
loop_
_entity_poly.entity_id
_entity_poly.type
_entity_poly.pdbx_seq_one_letter_code
_entity_poly.pdbx_strand_id
1 'polypeptide(L)'
;MNGNALMRHVWERRDRQSEKIHLGKREIAVIALICIILASAVYYQWIFKRPLPGRKNIIGIIRIEGYILESTTVNRYITLINEALRNDSIKGVVLLIDSGGGYADYVEEIYSDLLTLRNSSKPLVASVIRALSGGYYIAVACDYIFVQNSSLVGSVGAIGLMPPILIPSERTIESGPYKWTGGPIFSGYSTLSSVVDNFISAVENGRGSRLKVSTTELRKAMVYLGREAIRLGLADEAGGLQDAINKVADEAKIVEYEIEELKLPERKSSSSSYSSNMSKLSPRWENITLETLSRIHPPPSVYYIYLPPQAISQSNVSSQIETSLPAGVGSVIIDVSHGNRVSWWTFDILISELAKRNMTVSFISQWEDLDSKLDNASCLIVASPIEVYSAEESKRIERFVEEGGLLLLFFDPAWEYIGMSGLLQGIITPINSLSTRFGFAFAKGYLYNEADHFGIYRNIYIREFAESPLTENLDSIVFFTATHIRSTNMGVAWTSKDTYSSIAERADNYTTIVFTERGNGTVAAFGDLTFLTEPYCYVADNYKLILNIASLISQVKVPVKEEVETGLEEEVARPDLPVGTEKNYTEWIDGKESLLRWFKVSETEVRIERPNRTTHYYFTEDGALWKWTADGMECIYENPLPEPPYPLTRGERWRYESNYTLRAGETVYYGNIAGEEEVKGFEDIMAGDNRYFCAKVEYKSVEYLLIDGRNMTMITTGYYWISSEAGTVKQETTTSYYMLTVY
;
A
#
# COMPACT_ATOMS: atom_id res chain seq x y z
N MET A 1 -110.04 23.78 5.56
CA MET A 1 -111.04 23.58 4.48
C MET A 1 -111.23 22.08 4.35
N ASN A 2 -112.24 21.52 5.04
CA ASN A 2 -113.57 21.16 4.48
C ASN A 2 -113.43 20.28 3.23
N GLY A 3 -114.00 19.09 3.10
CA GLY A 3 -114.97 18.32 3.90
C GLY A 3 -115.02 16.90 3.31
N ASN A 4 -115.47 15.90 4.08
CA ASN A 4 -116.80 15.26 3.96
C ASN A 4 -117.14 14.73 2.55
N ALA A 5 -117.73 13.55 2.35
CA ALA A 5 -118.14 12.45 3.22
C ALA A 5 -118.66 11.33 2.28
N LEU A 6 -118.66 10.10 2.80
CA LEU A 6 -119.64 9.01 2.59
C LEU A 6 -120.60 9.06 1.38
N MET A 7 -120.71 7.96 0.62
CA MET A 7 -121.75 6.93 0.84
C MET A 7 -121.75 5.79 -0.21
N ARG A 8 -121.83 4.57 0.34
CA ARG A 8 -122.62 3.38 -0.06
C ARG A 8 -122.85 3.07 -1.56
N HIS A 9 -122.53 1.84 -1.99
CA HIS A 9 -123.47 0.71 -1.91
C HIS A 9 -122.83 -0.63 -2.34
N VAL A 10 -123.40 -1.68 -1.76
CA VAL A 10 -123.09 -3.12 -1.86
C VAL A 10 -123.63 -3.72 -3.16
N TRP A 11 -122.98 -4.80 -3.63
CA TRP A 11 -123.44 -6.00 -4.40
C TRP A 11 -122.29 -6.40 -5.35
N GLU A 12 -121.81 -7.64 -5.53
CA GLU A 12 -122.36 -8.97 -5.32
C GLU A 12 -121.23 -10.04 -5.46
N ARG A 13 -121.50 -11.28 -5.04
CA ARG A 13 -120.61 -12.47 -5.00
C ARG A 13 -119.98 -12.88 -6.35
N ARG A 14 -118.74 -13.44 -6.30
CA ARG A 14 -118.42 -14.76 -6.90
C ARG A 14 -117.05 -15.34 -6.50
N ASP A 15 -117.11 -16.63 -6.19
CA ASP A 15 -116.14 -17.69 -5.91
C ASP A 15 -114.61 -17.49 -6.01
N ARG A 16 -113.94 -18.00 -4.96
CA ARG A 16 -112.50 -18.31 -4.91
C ARG A 16 -112.22 -19.61 -5.68
N GLN A 17 -111.46 -19.52 -6.76
CA GLN A 17 -110.75 -20.65 -7.35
C GLN A 17 -109.25 -20.35 -7.31
N SER A 18 -108.46 -21.33 -6.87
CA SER A 18 -107.00 -21.26 -6.76
C SER A 18 -106.37 -21.03 -8.14
N GLU A 19 -105.76 -19.88 -8.38
CA GLU A 19 -104.86 -19.68 -9.50
C GLU A 19 -103.61 -20.55 -9.32
N LYS A 20 -103.52 -21.62 -10.10
CA LYS A 20 -102.26 -22.32 -10.35
C LYS A 20 -101.39 -21.38 -11.19
N ILE A 21 -100.35 -20.84 -10.58
CA ILE A 21 -99.34 -20.04 -11.28
C ILE A 21 -98.62 -20.98 -12.27
N HIS A 22 -98.90 -20.83 -13.56
CA HIS A 22 -98.16 -21.50 -14.62
C HIS A 22 -96.86 -20.72 -14.89
N LEU A 23 -95.78 -21.12 -14.22
CA LEU A 23 -94.43 -20.63 -14.50
C LEU A 23 -93.97 -21.14 -15.88
N GLY A 24 -93.68 -20.21 -16.79
CA GLY A 24 -93.07 -20.47 -18.08
C GLY A 24 -91.64 -21.00 -17.96
N LYS A 25 -91.17 -21.71 -18.98
CA LYS A 25 -89.84 -22.36 -19.01
C LYS A 25 -88.68 -21.41 -18.65
N ARG A 26 -88.82 -20.11 -18.93
CA ARG A 26 -87.86 -19.06 -18.55
C ARG A 26 -87.87 -18.77 -17.06
N GLU A 27 -89.03 -18.68 -16.41
CA GLU A 27 -89.08 -18.43 -14.96
C GLU A 27 -88.58 -19.64 -14.17
N ILE A 28 -88.85 -20.87 -14.63
CA ILE A 28 -88.30 -22.09 -14.02
C ILE A 28 -86.76 -22.11 -14.14
N ALA A 29 -86.21 -21.71 -15.29
CA ALA A 29 -84.77 -21.62 -15.48
C ALA A 29 -84.13 -20.55 -14.59
N VAL A 30 -84.79 -19.41 -14.42
CA VAL A 30 -84.31 -18.33 -13.52
C VAL A 30 -84.36 -18.78 -12.06
N ILE A 31 -85.45 -19.43 -11.63
CA ILE A 31 -85.55 -19.96 -10.26
C ILE A 31 -84.51 -21.06 -10.02
N ALA A 32 -84.30 -21.97 -10.97
CA ALA A 32 -83.26 -22.99 -10.88
C ALA A 32 -81.86 -22.36 -10.79
N LEU A 33 -81.58 -21.31 -11.58
CA LEU A 33 -80.31 -20.59 -11.51
C LEU A 33 -80.13 -19.89 -10.16
N ILE A 34 -81.18 -19.25 -9.63
CA ILE A 34 -81.15 -18.63 -8.30
C ILE A 34 -80.92 -19.68 -7.21
N CYS A 35 -81.59 -20.84 -7.29
CA CYS A 35 -81.37 -21.94 -6.36
C CYS A 35 -79.95 -22.52 -6.48
N ILE A 36 -79.38 -22.62 -7.68
CA ILE A 36 -77.99 -23.05 -7.88
C ILE A 36 -77.02 -22.01 -7.33
N ILE A 37 -77.27 -20.71 -7.54
CA ILE A 37 -76.43 -19.63 -7.00
C ILE A 37 -76.53 -19.61 -5.47
N LEU A 38 -77.72 -19.78 -4.89
CA LEU A 38 -77.93 -19.85 -3.45
C LEU A 38 -77.31 -21.11 -2.86
N ALA A 39 -77.50 -22.28 -3.48
CA ALA A 39 -76.87 -23.52 -3.06
C ALA A 39 -75.34 -23.45 -3.21
N SER A 40 -74.84 -22.80 -4.26
CA SER A 40 -73.41 -22.56 -4.47
C SER A 40 -72.87 -21.54 -3.47
N ALA A 41 -73.64 -20.51 -3.09
CA ALA A 41 -73.25 -19.55 -2.06
C ALA A 41 -73.27 -20.18 -0.66
N VAL A 42 -74.25 -21.04 -0.36
CA VAL A 42 -74.31 -21.83 0.88
C VAL A 42 -73.19 -22.86 0.91
N TYR A 43 -72.92 -23.55 -0.20
CA TYR A 43 -71.81 -24.49 -0.36
C TYR A 43 -70.45 -23.77 -0.24
N TYR A 44 -70.33 -22.58 -0.83
CA TYR A 44 -69.15 -21.73 -0.72
C TYR A 44 -68.97 -21.24 0.71
N GLN A 45 -70.03 -20.83 1.41
CA GLN A 45 -69.95 -20.51 2.83
C GLN A 45 -69.65 -21.74 3.70
N TRP A 46 -70.17 -22.93 3.35
CA TRP A 46 -69.94 -24.16 4.10
C TRP A 46 -68.52 -24.74 3.90
N ILE A 47 -67.91 -24.54 2.73
CA ILE A 47 -66.53 -24.99 2.42
C ILE A 47 -65.49 -23.93 2.81
N PHE A 48 -65.72 -22.65 2.50
CA PHE A 48 -64.75 -21.58 2.72
C PHE A 48 -64.91 -20.84 4.06
N LYS A 49 -66.03 -21.02 4.79
CA LYS A 49 -66.17 -20.58 6.20
C LYS A 49 -66.27 -21.74 7.19
N ARG A 50 -65.79 -22.94 6.86
CA ARG A 50 -65.22 -23.75 7.93
C ARG A 50 -64.00 -22.98 8.42
N PRO A 51 -63.87 -22.63 9.72
CA PRO A 51 -62.54 -22.42 10.22
C PRO A 51 -61.81 -23.72 9.92
N LEU A 52 -60.81 -23.67 9.04
CA LEU A 52 -59.73 -24.65 9.08
C LEU A 52 -59.38 -24.81 10.57
N PRO A 53 -59.11 -26.02 11.10
CA PRO A 53 -58.54 -26.10 12.43
C PRO A 53 -57.30 -25.23 12.40
N GLY A 54 -57.40 -24.01 12.96
CA GLY A 54 -56.29 -23.07 12.98
C GLY A 54 -55.16 -23.80 13.68
N ARG A 55 -53.92 -23.69 13.19
CA ARG A 55 -52.75 -24.23 13.88
C ARG A 55 -52.81 -23.77 15.33
N LYS A 56 -53.27 -24.65 16.23
CA LYS A 56 -53.50 -24.29 17.63
C LYS A 56 -52.19 -24.57 18.34
N ASN A 57 -51.51 -23.47 18.70
CA ASN A 57 -50.28 -23.41 19.46
C ASN A 57 -49.05 -23.97 18.72
N ILE A 58 -48.13 -23.07 18.37
CA ILE A 58 -46.88 -23.38 17.69
C ILE A 58 -45.72 -23.03 18.63
N ILE A 59 -44.73 -23.91 18.71
CA ILE A 59 -43.42 -23.59 19.26
C ILE A 59 -42.48 -23.32 18.08
N GLY A 60 -42.01 -22.07 18.00
CA GLY A 60 -41.12 -21.62 16.94
C GLY A 60 -39.68 -22.00 17.25
N ILE A 61 -38.94 -22.52 16.28
CA ILE A 61 -37.48 -22.73 16.39
C ILE A 61 -36.77 -21.70 15.53
N ILE A 62 -35.89 -20.90 16.14
CA ILE A 62 -34.98 -20.00 15.42
C ILE A 62 -33.55 -20.56 15.56
N ARG A 63 -32.90 -20.77 14.42
CA ARG A 63 -31.56 -21.38 14.33
C ARG A 63 -30.50 -20.29 14.16
N ILE A 64 -29.65 -20.12 15.17
CA ILE A 64 -28.51 -19.19 15.15
C ILE A 64 -27.26 -19.99 14.82
N GLU A 65 -26.71 -19.80 13.62
CA GLU A 65 -25.64 -20.64 13.07
C GLU A 65 -24.51 -19.79 12.48
N GLY A 66 -23.28 -20.22 12.74
CA GLY A 66 -22.07 -19.60 12.19
C GLY A 66 -21.73 -18.26 12.86
N TYR A 67 -20.97 -17.44 12.13
CA TYR A 67 -20.57 -16.12 12.59
C TYR A 67 -21.53 -15.03 12.10
N ILE A 68 -21.76 -14.01 12.93
CA ILE A 68 -22.65 -12.88 12.65
C ILE A 68 -21.80 -11.70 12.17
N LEU A 69 -21.45 -11.71 10.89
CA LEU A 69 -20.53 -10.74 10.27
C LEU A 69 -21.20 -9.87 9.20
N GLU A 70 -22.44 -10.19 8.80
CA GLU A 70 -23.14 -9.52 7.71
C GLU A 70 -24.48 -8.96 8.19
N SER A 71 -24.83 -7.77 7.71
CA SER A 71 -26.12 -7.14 8.02
C SER A 71 -27.32 -7.94 7.49
N THR A 72 -27.15 -8.71 6.41
CA THR A 72 -28.14 -9.67 5.89
C THR A 72 -28.49 -10.74 6.91
N THR A 73 -27.49 -11.24 7.65
CA THR A 73 -27.66 -12.23 8.72
C THR A 73 -28.42 -11.61 9.90
N VAL A 74 -28.06 -10.39 10.29
CA VAL A 74 -28.76 -9.64 11.34
C VAL A 74 -30.23 -9.42 10.97
N ASN A 75 -30.50 -8.88 9.78
CA ASN A 75 -31.85 -8.64 9.28
C ASN A 75 -32.71 -9.90 9.22
N ARG A 76 -32.10 -11.05 8.86
CA ARG A 76 -32.78 -12.35 8.89
C ARG A 76 -33.25 -12.66 10.31
N TYR A 77 -32.38 -12.55 11.30
CA TYR A 77 -32.76 -12.87 12.68
C TYR A 77 -33.79 -11.90 13.24
N ILE A 78 -33.62 -10.59 13.03
CA ILE A 78 -34.61 -9.57 13.39
C ILE A 78 -35.99 -9.91 12.78
N THR A 79 -36.03 -10.30 11.51
CA THR A 79 -37.29 -10.64 10.85
C THR A 79 -37.96 -11.85 11.49
N LEU A 80 -37.20 -12.92 11.78
CA LEU A 80 -37.71 -14.12 12.43
C LEU A 80 -38.16 -13.85 13.88
N ILE A 81 -37.42 -13.03 14.61
CA ILE A 81 -37.80 -12.62 15.98
C ILE A 81 -39.08 -11.80 15.95
N ASN A 82 -39.21 -10.86 14.99
CA ASN A 82 -40.43 -10.07 14.82
C ASN A 82 -41.63 -10.92 14.38
N GLU A 83 -41.43 -11.92 13.53
CA GLU A 83 -42.47 -12.90 13.19
C GLU A 83 -42.91 -13.66 14.44
N ALA A 84 -41.96 -14.18 15.21
CA ALA A 84 -42.23 -14.86 16.47
C ALA A 84 -42.97 -13.97 17.47
N LEU A 85 -42.63 -12.68 17.52
CA LEU A 85 -43.27 -11.70 18.40
C LEU A 85 -44.72 -11.42 17.97
N ARG A 86 -44.97 -11.16 16.68
CA ARG A 86 -46.26 -10.69 16.15
C ARG A 86 -47.27 -11.80 15.85
N ASN A 87 -46.82 -13.03 15.63
CA ASN A 87 -47.71 -14.15 15.29
C ASN A 87 -48.30 -14.77 16.57
N ASP A 88 -49.60 -14.58 16.80
CA ASP A 88 -50.31 -15.12 17.98
C ASP A 88 -50.38 -16.64 18.02
N SER A 89 -50.15 -17.31 16.89
CA SER A 89 -50.12 -18.79 16.83
C SER A 89 -48.85 -19.32 17.49
N ILE A 90 -47.76 -18.55 17.48
CA ILE A 90 -46.49 -18.87 18.14
C ILE A 90 -46.63 -18.55 19.63
N LYS A 91 -46.53 -19.58 20.48
CA LYS A 91 -46.71 -19.48 21.93
C LYS A 91 -45.41 -19.37 22.70
N GLY A 92 -44.30 -19.74 22.08
CA GLY A 92 -42.95 -19.62 22.64
C GLY A 92 -41.90 -19.98 21.58
N VAL A 93 -40.64 -19.70 21.90
CA VAL A 93 -39.52 -19.84 20.97
C VAL A 93 -38.37 -20.62 21.60
N VAL A 94 -37.81 -21.54 20.83
CA VAL A 94 -36.52 -22.16 21.11
C VAL A 94 -35.46 -21.55 20.20
N LEU A 95 -34.39 -21.00 20.78
CA LEU A 95 -33.17 -20.65 20.05
C LEU A 95 -32.24 -21.86 20.00
N LEU A 96 -32.04 -22.42 18.81
CA LEU A 96 -31.04 -23.45 18.59
C LEU A 96 -29.72 -22.78 18.17
N ILE A 97 -28.71 -22.83 19.04
CA ILE A 97 -27.49 -22.02 18.89
C ILE A 97 -26.27 -22.91 18.59
N ASP A 98 -25.65 -22.68 17.44
CA ASP A 98 -24.31 -23.15 17.06
C ASP A 98 -23.53 -21.98 16.45
N SER A 99 -23.05 -21.07 17.30
CA SER A 99 -22.40 -19.83 16.89
C SER A 99 -21.10 -19.56 17.65
N GLY A 100 -20.11 -19.09 16.89
CA GLY A 100 -18.83 -18.59 17.40
C GLY A 100 -18.83 -17.12 17.79
N GLY A 101 -19.90 -16.37 17.53
CA GLY A 101 -19.99 -14.92 17.76
C GLY A 101 -20.08 -14.09 16.48
N GLY A 102 -19.64 -12.84 16.55
CA GLY A 102 -19.75 -11.88 15.45
C GLY A 102 -19.33 -10.47 15.86
N TYR A 103 -19.66 -9.48 15.03
CA TYR A 103 -19.45 -8.07 15.39
C TYR A 103 -20.36 -7.67 16.56
N ALA A 104 -19.81 -6.90 17.50
CA ALA A 104 -20.48 -6.60 18.78
C ALA A 104 -21.81 -5.87 18.58
N ASP A 105 -21.83 -4.86 17.71
CA ASP A 105 -23.03 -4.10 17.33
C ASP A 105 -24.11 -4.99 16.69
N TYR A 106 -23.74 -5.87 15.77
CA TYR A 106 -24.67 -6.81 15.13
C TYR A 106 -25.27 -7.81 16.11
N VAL A 107 -24.47 -8.26 17.08
CA VAL A 107 -24.90 -9.15 18.15
C VAL A 107 -25.82 -8.42 19.13
N GLU A 108 -25.49 -7.19 19.52
CA GLU A 108 -26.29 -6.35 20.42
C GLU A 108 -27.67 -6.01 19.84
N GLU A 109 -27.76 -5.80 18.53
CA GLU A 109 -29.03 -5.60 17.82
C GLU A 109 -29.95 -6.84 17.98
N ILE A 110 -29.42 -8.04 17.70
CA ILE A 110 -30.17 -9.30 17.85
C ILE A 110 -30.53 -9.55 19.32
N TYR A 111 -29.59 -9.31 20.23
CA TYR A 111 -29.81 -9.45 21.67
C TYR A 111 -30.95 -8.55 22.17
N SER A 112 -31.00 -7.29 21.73
CA SER A 112 -32.03 -6.33 22.12
C SER A 112 -33.43 -6.74 21.66
N ASP A 113 -33.56 -7.27 20.44
CA ASP A 113 -34.81 -7.81 19.91
C ASP A 113 -35.24 -9.09 20.66
N LEU A 114 -34.29 -9.95 21.01
CA LEU A 114 -34.55 -11.12 21.84
C LEU A 114 -34.98 -10.76 23.26
N LEU A 115 -34.42 -9.70 23.86
CA LEU A 115 -34.91 -9.19 25.14
C LEU A 115 -36.35 -8.68 25.03
N THR A 116 -36.71 -8.04 23.92
CA THR A 116 -38.09 -7.62 23.66
C THR A 116 -39.04 -8.82 23.56
N LEU A 117 -38.61 -9.88 22.86
CA LEU A 117 -39.36 -11.13 22.79
C LEU A 117 -39.48 -11.81 24.15
N ARG A 118 -38.39 -11.89 24.91
CA ARG A 118 -38.36 -12.46 26.26
C ARG A 118 -39.29 -11.72 27.23
N ASN A 119 -39.33 -10.39 27.16
CA ASN A 119 -40.20 -9.57 28.00
C ASN A 119 -41.68 -9.58 27.55
N SER A 120 -42.00 -10.26 26.45
CA SER A 120 -43.38 -10.55 26.06
C SER A 120 -43.96 -11.70 26.90
N SER A 121 -45.17 -12.17 26.57
CA SER A 121 -45.77 -13.34 27.22
C SER A 121 -45.31 -14.70 26.64
N LYS A 122 -44.31 -14.71 25.75
CA LYS A 122 -43.86 -15.90 25.02
C LYS A 122 -42.53 -16.40 25.62
N PRO A 123 -42.46 -17.63 26.18
CA PRO A 123 -41.21 -18.17 26.72
C PRO A 123 -40.10 -18.25 25.67
N LEU A 124 -38.87 -17.93 26.07
CA LEU A 124 -37.68 -17.95 25.22
C LEU A 124 -36.60 -18.84 25.84
N VAL A 125 -36.33 -19.99 25.23
CA VAL A 125 -35.38 -21.01 25.75
C VAL A 125 -34.28 -21.29 24.74
N ALA A 126 -33.03 -21.42 25.18
CA ALA A 126 -31.91 -21.82 24.32
C ALA A 126 -31.63 -23.33 24.40
N SER A 127 -31.37 -23.94 23.26
CA SER A 127 -30.72 -25.25 23.11
C SER A 127 -29.36 -25.02 22.43
N VAL A 128 -28.27 -25.23 23.15
CA VAL A 128 -26.92 -24.86 22.71
C VAL A 128 -26.13 -26.08 22.26
N ILE A 129 -25.71 -26.08 20.99
CA ILE A 129 -24.61 -26.93 20.51
C ILE A 129 -23.30 -26.23 20.88
N ARG A 130 -23.16 -24.96 20.49
CA ARG A 130 -22.02 -24.09 20.80
C ARG A 130 -22.50 -22.64 20.87
N ALA A 131 -22.12 -21.95 21.93
CA ALA A 131 -22.43 -20.53 22.13
C ALA A 131 -21.19 -19.84 22.68
N LEU A 132 -20.37 -19.28 21.79
CA LEU A 132 -19.13 -18.56 22.16
C LEU A 132 -19.24 -17.09 21.79
N SER A 133 -18.63 -16.22 22.58
CA SER A 133 -18.57 -14.77 22.35
C SER A 133 -19.97 -14.23 22.06
N GLY A 134 -20.20 -13.56 20.93
CA GLY A 134 -21.53 -13.06 20.56
C GLY A 134 -22.64 -14.13 20.51
N GLY A 135 -22.31 -15.40 20.26
CA GLY A 135 -23.28 -16.50 20.33
C GLY A 135 -23.73 -16.77 21.77
N TYR A 136 -22.82 -16.61 22.74
CA TYR A 136 -23.20 -16.65 24.16
C TYR A 136 -23.95 -15.40 24.60
N TYR A 137 -23.58 -14.23 24.09
CA TYR A 137 -24.32 -12.98 24.31
C TYR A 137 -25.81 -13.18 23.93
N ILE A 138 -26.07 -13.75 22.75
CA ILE A 138 -27.43 -14.11 22.31
C ILE A 138 -28.09 -15.13 23.24
N ALA A 139 -27.38 -16.19 23.63
CA ALA A 139 -27.93 -17.23 24.51
C ALA A 139 -28.39 -16.68 25.87
N VAL A 140 -27.69 -15.67 26.39
CA VAL A 140 -27.98 -15.00 27.66
C VAL A 140 -29.28 -14.18 27.63
N ALA A 141 -29.82 -13.86 26.45
CA ALA A 141 -31.15 -13.27 26.34
C ALA A 141 -32.28 -14.25 26.72
N CYS A 142 -32.04 -15.56 26.67
CA CYS A 142 -33.06 -16.57 26.99
C CYS A 142 -33.29 -16.72 28.50
N ASP A 143 -34.49 -17.15 28.88
CA ASP A 143 -34.86 -17.45 30.26
C ASP A 143 -34.15 -18.69 30.78
N TYR A 144 -33.96 -19.69 29.93
CA TYR A 144 -33.32 -20.96 30.26
C TYR A 144 -32.37 -21.42 29.14
N ILE A 145 -31.22 -21.98 29.50
CA ILE A 145 -30.17 -22.40 28.57
C ILE A 145 -29.83 -23.88 28.82
N PHE A 146 -30.21 -24.73 27.87
CA PHE A 146 -29.77 -26.12 27.80
C PHE A 146 -28.47 -26.24 27.02
N VAL A 147 -27.56 -27.07 27.51
CA VAL A 147 -26.27 -27.38 26.86
C VAL A 147 -26.04 -28.89 26.84
N GLN A 148 -25.29 -29.40 25.86
CA GLN A 148 -24.72 -30.74 25.98
C GLN A 148 -23.48 -30.70 26.89
N ASN A 149 -23.11 -31.83 27.49
CA ASN A 149 -21.92 -31.91 28.36
C ASN A 149 -20.62 -31.45 27.66
N SER A 150 -20.53 -31.69 26.35
CA SER A 150 -19.41 -31.31 25.48
C SER A 150 -19.62 -30.00 24.71
N SER A 151 -20.74 -29.29 24.92
CA SER A 151 -20.94 -27.98 24.31
C SER A 151 -19.86 -27.00 24.75
N LEU A 152 -19.53 -26.04 23.88
CA LEU A 152 -18.61 -24.96 24.21
C LEU A 152 -19.40 -23.69 24.49
N VAL A 153 -19.20 -23.13 25.67
CA VAL A 153 -19.95 -21.98 26.20
C VAL A 153 -19.00 -20.94 26.77
N GLY A 154 -19.35 -19.67 26.67
CA GLY A 154 -18.58 -18.57 27.27
C GLY A 154 -17.82 -17.80 26.20
N SER A 155 -16.50 -17.63 26.37
CA SER A 155 -15.71 -16.65 25.62
C SER A 155 -16.30 -15.23 25.78
N VAL A 156 -16.63 -14.88 27.03
CA VAL A 156 -17.16 -13.55 27.39
C VAL A 156 -16.04 -12.53 27.29
N GLY A 157 -15.96 -11.86 26.15
CA GLY A 157 -14.92 -10.89 25.86
C GLY A 157 -15.01 -10.42 24.41
N ALA A 158 -14.08 -9.54 24.05
CA ALA A 158 -13.99 -8.95 22.73
C ALA A 158 -12.53 -8.87 22.28
N ILE A 159 -12.32 -8.83 20.98
CA ILE A 159 -11.06 -8.47 20.34
C ILE A 159 -11.29 -7.22 19.49
N GLY A 160 -10.28 -6.36 19.43
CA GLY A 160 -10.34 -5.11 18.66
C GLY A 160 -9.00 -4.78 18.04
N LEU A 161 -9.01 -3.90 17.05
CA LEU A 161 -7.81 -3.35 16.44
C LEU A 161 -7.56 -1.96 17.03
N MET A 162 -6.29 -1.63 17.28
CA MET A 162 -5.93 -0.26 17.63
C MET A 162 -6.15 0.66 16.43
N PRO A 163 -6.54 1.94 16.64
CA PRO A 163 -6.57 2.93 15.57
C PRO A 163 -5.24 2.96 14.81
N PRO A 164 -5.28 2.98 13.47
CA PRO A 164 -4.06 2.96 12.66
C PRO A 164 -3.30 4.27 12.79
N ILE A 165 -1.99 4.22 12.55
CA ILE A 165 -1.17 5.42 12.36
C ILE A 165 -1.42 5.94 10.94
N LEU A 166 -1.84 7.20 10.82
CA LEU A 166 -2.04 7.86 9.54
C LEU A 166 -0.70 8.30 8.93
N ILE A 167 -0.47 7.94 7.67
CA ILE A 167 0.54 8.60 6.83
C ILE A 167 -0.18 9.76 6.12
N PRO A 168 0.21 11.01 6.39
CA PRO A 168 -0.49 12.16 5.87
C PRO A 168 -0.23 12.34 4.36
N SER A 169 -1.00 13.23 3.73
CA SER A 169 -0.86 13.58 2.31
C SER A 169 -1.17 15.06 2.13
N GLU A 170 -0.50 15.68 1.16
CA GLU A 170 -0.82 17.05 0.72
C GLU A 170 -2.10 17.10 -0.13
N ARG A 171 -2.42 16.01 -0.82
CA ARG A 171 -3.60 15.91 -1.70
C ARG A 171 -4.86 15.47 -0.97
N THR A 172 -4.71 14.63 0.06
CA THR A 172 -5.84 14.13 0.85
C THR A 172 -6.01 14.96 2.11
N ILE A 173 -7.14 15.66 2.20
CA ILE A 173 -7.42 16.59 3.29
C ILE A 173 -8.52 16.02 4.18
N GLU A 174 -8.20 15.81 5.46
CA GLU A 174 -9.16 15.47 6.49
C GLU A 174 -9.70 16.71 7.21
N SER A 175 -10.96 16.68 7.62
CA SER A 175 -11.58 17.76 8.40
C SER A 175 -11.16 17.77 9.88
N GLY A 176 -10.36 16.80 10.33
CA GLY A 176 -9.83 16.73 11.69
C GLY A 176 -8.89 15.52 11.89
N PRO A 177 -8.08 15.53 12.96
CA PRO A 177 -6.97 14.59 13.18
C PRO A 177 -7.38 13.12 13.22
N TYR A 178 -8.60 12.85 13.71
CA TYR A 178 -9.08 11.48 13.91
C TYR A 178 -10.09 11.03 12.85
N LYS A 179 -10.31 11.81 11.79
CA LYS A 179 -11.32 11.48 10.77
C LYS A 179 -11.05 10.14 10.08
N TRP A 180 -9.78 9.85 9.79
CA TRP A 180 -9.36 8.61 9.13
C TRP A 180 -9.09 7.48 10.12
N THR A 181 -8.57 7.80 11.31
CA THR A 181 -8.17 6.80 12.32
C THR A 181 -9.33 6.36 13.21
N GLY A 182 -10.43 7.13 13.26
CA GLY A 182 -11.61 6.88 14.09
C GLY A 182 -11.49 7.39 15.54
N GLY A 183 -10.28 7.67 16.00
CA GLY A 183 -10.01 8.18 17.35
C GLY A 183 -8.51 8.22 17.66
N PRO A 184 -8.15 8.70 18.87
CA PRO A 184 -6.78 8.61 19.37
C PRO A 184 -6.31 7.16 19.49
N ILE A 185 -5.02 6.90 19.32
CA ILE A 185 -4.43 5.55 19.40
C ILE A 185 -4.83 4.90 20.72
N PHE A 186 -4.64 5.57 21.86
CA PHE A 186 -4.94 4.97 23.17
C PHE A 186 -6.44 4.77 23.45
N SER A 187 -7.34 5.39 22.66
CA SER A 187 -8.79 5.21 22.85
C SER A 187 -9.26 3.78 22.58
N GLY A 188 -8.50 2.99 21.78
CA GLY A 188 -8.84 1.59 21.50
C GLY A 188 -8.92 0.72 22.75
N TYR A 189 -8.11 1.00 23.78
CA TYR A 189 -8.16 0.27 25.06
C TYR A 189 -9.46 0.55 25.82
N SER A 190 -9.85 1.82 25.95
CA SER A 190 -11.09 2.21 26.63
C SER A 190 -12.33 1.75 25.86
N THR A 191 -12.29 1.80 24.52
CA THR A 191 -13.38 1.31 23.67
C THR A 191 -13.57 -0.19 23.85
N LEU A 192 -12.49 -0.98 23.76
CA LEU A 192 -12.56 -2.43 23.97
C LEU A 192 -13.03 -2.77 25.39
N SER A 193 -12.54 -2.07 26.41
CA SER A 193 -13.00 -2.25 27.78
C SER A 193 -14.51 -2.01 27.91
N SER A 194 -15.02 -0.94 27.31
CA SER A 194 -16.46 -0.60 27.37
C SER A 194 -17.32 -1.68 26.71
N VAL A 195 -16.89 -2.22 25.56
CA VAL A 195 -17.59 -3.33 24.88
C VAL A 195 -17.60 -4.59 25.76
N VAL A 196 -16.48 -4.92 26.42
CA VAL A 196 -16.41 -6.07 27.34
C VAL A 196 -17.29 -5.84 28.56
N ASP A 197 -17.34 -4.62 29.09
CA ASP A 197 -18.16 -4.26 30.25
C ASP A 197 -19.65 -4.40 29.95
N ASN A 198 -20.09 -4.00 28.75
CA ASN A 198 -21.45 -4.21 28.26
C ASN A 198 -21.81 -5.70 28.19
N PHE A 199 -20.92 -6.52 27.62
CA PHE A 199 -21.16 -7.96 27.52
C PHE A 199 -21.22 -8.62 28.91
N ILE A 200 -20.29 -8.30 29.80
CA ILE A 200 -20.34 -8.78 31.19
C ILE A 200 -21.64 -8.37 31.86
N SER A 201 -22.07 -7.11 31.70
CA SER A 201 -23.33 -6.62 32.25
C SER A 201 -24.52 -7.41 31.70
N ALA A 202 -24.53 -7.75 30.41
CA ALA A 202 -25.56 -8.60 29.82
C ALA A 202 -25.57 -10.00 30.45
N VAL A 203 -24.40 -10.60 30.70
CA VAL A 203 -24.27 -11.90 31.38
C VAL A 203 -24.77 -11.83 32.81
N GLU A 204 -24.34 -10.84 33.59
CA GLU A 204 -24.75 -10.64 34.98
C GLU A 204 -26.27 -10.42 35.08
N ASN A 205 -26.85 -9.60 34.20
CA ASN A 205 -28.28 -9.34 34.16
C ASN A 205 -29.09 -10.55 33.70
N GLY A 206 -28.67 -11.24 32.64
CA GLY A 206 -29.40 -12.38 32.08
C GLY A 206 -29.37 -13.62 32.98
N ARG A 207 -28.22 -13.88 33.63
CA ARG A 207 -28.04 -15.04 34.52
C ARG A 207 -28.52 -14.73 35.95
N GLY A 208 -28.37 -13.50 36.43
CA GLY A 208 -28.81 -13.07 37.76
C GLY A 208 -28.18 -13.91 38.87
N SER A 209 -28.98 -14.28 39.89
CA SER A 209 -28.51 -15.09 41.02
C SER A 209 -28.03 -16.50 40.65
N ARG A 210 -28.26 -16.96 39.40
CA ARG A 210 -27.77 -18.24 38.91
C ARG A 210 -26.28 -18.21 38.62
N LEU A 211 -25.73 -17.04 38.28
CA LEU A 211 -24.32 -16.86 37.96
C LEU A 211 -23.47 -17.07 39.22
N LYS A 212 -22.50 -17.99 39.16
CA LYS A 212 -21.61 -18.32 40.28
C LYS A 212 -20.16 -17.96 39.99
N VAL A 213 -19.82 -17.78 38.72
CA VAL A 213 -18.51 -17.30 38.30
C VAL A 213 -18.37 -15.81 38.59
N SER A 214 -17.20 -15.38 39.07
CA SER A 214 -16.94 -13.97 39.36
C SER A 214 -16.75 -13.16 38.09
N THR A 215 -17.02 -11.85 38.15
CA THR A 215 -16.73 -10.90 37.07
C THR A 215 -15.26 -10.96 36.64
N THR A 216 -14.32 -11.11 37.59
CA THR A 216 -12.88 -11.24 37.30
C THR A 216 -12.58 -12.49 36.48
N GLU A 217 -13.28 -13.59 36.74
CA GLU A 217 -13.12 -14.84 36.00
C GLU A 217 -13.77 -14.74 34.61
N LEU A 218 -14.93 -14.10 34.49
CA LEU A 218 -15.55 -13.81 33.19
C LEU A 218 -14.64 -12.98 32.27
N ARG A 219 -13.97 -11.96 32.82
CA ARG A 219 -13.02 -11.11 32.08
C ARG A 219 -11.85 -11.86 31.46
N LYS A 220 -11.56 -13.10 31.89
CA LYS A 220 -10.54 -13.94 31.24
C LYS A 220 -10.98 -14.47 29.88
N ALA A 221 -12.24 -14.28 29.49
CA ALA A 221 -12.82 -14.72 28.23
C ALA A 221 -12.61 -16.22 27.94
N MET A 222 -12.64 -17.06 28.98
CA MET A 222 -12.42 -18.49 28.86
C MET A 222 -13.60 -19.20 28.18
N VAL A 223 -13.28 -20.28 27.48
CA VAL A 223 -14.27 -21.25 26.98
C VAL A 223 -14.45 -22.33 28.03
N TYR A 224 -15.70 -22.66 28.33
CA TYR A 224 -16.07 -23.70 29.28
C TYR A 224 -16.83 -24.82 28.57
N LEU A 225 -16.57 -26.06 28.99
CA LEU A 225 -17.40 -27.21 28.58
C LEU A 225 -18.79 -27.08 29.22
N GLY A 226 -19.83 -27.57 28.56
CA GLY A 226 -21.22 -27.42 29.02
C GLY A 226 -21.45 -27.92 30.46
N ARG A 227 -20.83 -29.05 30.83
CA ARG A 227 -20.87 -29.55 32.23
C ARG A 227 -20.31 -28.54 33.25
N GLU A 228 -19.30 -27.78 32.86
CA GLU A 228 -18.68 -26.76 33.69
C GLU A 228 -19.47 -25.46 33.65
N ALA A 229 -19.99 -25.08 32.47
CA ALA A 229 -20.87 -23.94 32.30
C ALA A 229 -22.08 -24.02 33.25
N ILE A 230 -22.70 -25.20 33.41
CA ILE A 230 -23.78 -25.43 34.37
C ILE A 230 -23.29 -25.21 35.82
N ARG A 231 -22.14 -25.79 36.19
CA ARG A 231 -21.55 -25.63 37.53
C ARG A 231 -21.29 -24.17 37.87
N LEU A 232 -20.82 -23.39 36.89
CA LEU A 232 -20.51 -21.96 36.99
C LEU A 232 -21.73 -21.05 36.86
N GLY A 233 -22.90 -21.59 36.52
CA GLY A 233 -24.12 -20.81 36.34
C GLY A 233 -24.24 -20.09 34.99
N LEU A 234 -23.36 -20.40 34.04
CA LEU A 234 -23.37 -19.90 32.66
C LEU A 234 -24.45 -20.59 31.79
N ALA A 235 -24.85 -21.79 32.16
CA ALA A 235 -25.99 -22.52 31.61
C ALA A 235 -26.84 -23.08 32.75
N ASP A 236 -28.06 -23.53 32.45
CA ASP A 236 -28.99 -24.00 33.47
C ASP A 236 -28.93 -25.52 33.65
N GLU A 237 -28.95 -26.27 32.54
CA GLU A 237 -29.09 -27.73 32.61
C GLU A 237 -28.50 -28.44 31.39
N ALA A 238 -28.18 -29.72 31.58
CA ALA A 238 -27.77 -30.59 30.50
C ALA A 238 -29.00 -31.05 29.71
N GLY A 239 -29.05 -30.78 28.41
CA GLY A 239 -30.19 -31.14 27.57
C GLY A 239 -29.99 -30.72 26.11
N GLY A 240 -30.90 -31.16 25.26
CA GLY A 240 -30.90 -30.86 23.83
C GLY A 240 -32.17 -30.12 23.38
N LEU A 241 -32.40 -30.14 22.07
CA LEU A 241 -33.52 -29.45 21.45
C LEU A 241 -34.88 -29.89 22.01
N GLN A 242 -35.05 -31.18 22.26
CA GLN A 242 -36.33 -31.70 22.76
C GLN A 242 -36.63 -31.22 24.19
N ASP A 243 -35.61 -31.13 25.04
CA ASP A 243 -35.74 -30.61 26.41
C ASP A 243 -36.11 -29.12 26.39
N ALA A 244 -35.51 -28.34 25.49
CA ALA A 244 -35.85 -26.95 25.28
C ALA A 244 -37.30 -26.77 24.78
N ILE A 245 -37.76 -27.61 23.84
CA ILE A 245 -39.15 -27.58 23.35
C ILE A 245 -40.13 -27.91 24.48
N ASN A 246 -39.86 -28.95 25.27
CA ASN A 246 -40.70 -29.33 26.40
C ASN A 246 -40.77 -28.20 27.44
N LYS A 247 -39.63 -27.58 27.75
CA LYS A 247 -39.55 -26.43 28.66
C LYS A 247 -40.40 -25.25 28.20
N VAL A 248 -40.37 -24.93 26.90
CA VAL A 248 -41.22 -23.88 26.32
C VAL A 248 -42.70 -24.26 26.42
N ALA A 249 -43.07 -25.51 26.12
CA ALA A 249 -44.44 -25.99 26.20
C ALA A 249 -45.01 -25.87 27.63
N ASP A 250 -44.19 -26.25 28.62
CA ASP A 250 -44.53 -26.19 30.04
C ASP A 250 -44.72 -24.74 30.51
N GLU A 251 -43.79 -23.84 30.15
CA GLU A 251 -43.87 -22.42 30.51
C GLU A 251 -45.04 -21.70 29.82
N ALA A 252 -45.35 -22.09 28.58
CA ALA A 252 -46.50 -21.60 27.82
C ALA A 252 -47.82 -22.27 28.23
N LYS A 253 -47.79 -23.29 29.09
CA LYS A 253 -48.95 -24.06 29.59
C LYS A 253 -49.78 -24.70 28.47
N ILE A 254 -49.10 -25.29 27.49
CA ILE A 254 -49.71 -25.95 26.33
C ILE A 254 -49.33 -27.44 26.29
N VAL A 255 -50.30 -28.30 25.95
CA VAL A 255 -50.12 -29.77 25.90
C VAL A 255 -50.11 -30.27 24.45
N GLU A 256 -51.01 -29.74 23.63
CA GLU A 256 -51.05 -30.00 22.19
C GLU A 256 -50.47 -28.79 21.46
N TYR A 257 -49.40 -29.02 20.71
CA TYR A 257 -48.70 -28.00 19.95
C TYR A 257 -48.02 -28.59 18.71
N GLU A 258 -47.78 -27.72 17.73
CA GLU A 258 -46.95 -28.00 16.57
C GLU A 258 -45.57 -27.37 16.75
N ILE A 259 -44.55 -27.96 16.12
CA ILE A 259 -43.19 -27.41 16.08
C ILE A 259 -42.97 -26.88 14.68
N GLU A 260 -42.58 -25.62 14.58
CA GLU A 260 -42.28 -24.97 13.29
C GLU A 260 -40.89 -24.32 13.36
N GLU A 261 -40.00 -24.70 12.45
CA GLU A 261 -38.74 -23.98 12.28
C GLU A 261 -39.03 -22.70 11.50
N LEU A 262 -38.82 -21.55 12.14
CA LEU A 262 -39.07 -20.26 11.53
C LEU A 262 -37.98 -19.98 10.51
N LYS A 263 -38.40 -19.87 9.25
CA LYS A 263 -37.53 -19.59 8.11
C LYS A 263 -38.14 -18.47 7.33
N LEU A 264 -37.28 -17.61 6.79
CA LEU A 264 -37.74 -16.67 5.78
C LEU A 264 -38.28 -17.48 4.60
N PRO A 265 -39.43 -17.06 4.02
CA PRO A 265 -39.91 -17.70 2.81
C PRO A 265 -38.79 -17.68 1.79
N GLU A 266 -38.44 -18.85 1.25
CA GLU A 266 -37.50 -18.91 0.13
C GLU A 266 -38.04 -17.96 -0.93
N ARG A 267 -37.34 -16.85 -1.12
CA ARG A 267 -37.59 -15.98 -2.25
C ARG A 267 -37.30 -16.89 -3.44
N LYS A 268 -38.33 -17.43 -4.09
CA LYS A 268 -38.18 -18.10 -5.39
C LYS A 268 -37.46 -17.06 -6.24
N SER A 269 -36.17 -17.25 -6.40
CA SER A 269 -35.32 -16.38 -7.17
C SER A 269 -35.78 -16.55 -8.62
N SER A 270 -36.76 -15.76 -9.03
CA SER A 270 -36.88 -15.29 -10.40
C SER A 270 -35.84 -14.19 -10.63
N SER A 271 -34.61 -14.46 -10.23
CA SER A 271 -33.42 -13.81 -10.75
C SER A 271 -32.67 -14.93 -11.46
N SER A 272 -32.70 -14.85 -12.78
CA SER A 272 -31.61 -15.28 -13.64
C SER A 272 -30.29 -15.20 -12.89
N SER A 273 -29.49 -16.26 -12.96
CA SER A 273 -28.08 -16.23 -12.62
C SER A 273 -27.40 -15.07 -13.36
N TYR A 274 -27.33 -13.92 -12.69
CA TYR A 274 -26.63 -12.72 -13.13
C TYR A 274 -25.90 -12.12 -11.94
N SER A 275 -25.21 -12.97 -11.15
CA SER A 275 -24.11 -12.54 -10.28
C SER A 275 -23.29 -13.73 -9.79
N SER A 276 -22.62 -14.41 -10.72
CA SER A 276 -21.37 -15.14 -10.41
C SER A 276 -20.55 -15.26 -11.70
N ASN A 277 -20.23 -14.12 -12.30
CA ASN A 277 -19.16 -13.96 -13.29
C ASN A 277 -18.85 -12.47 -13.56
N MET A 278 -18.97 -11.60 -12.55
CA MET A 278 -18.39 -10.23 -12.63
C MET A 278 -17.00 -10.15 -11.98
N SER A 279 -16.31 -11.30 -11.98
CA SER A 279 -14.90 -11.45 -11.66
C SER A 279 -14.25 -12.34 -12.70
N LYS A 280 -14.31 -11.93 -13.98
CA LYS A 280 -13.49 -12.36 -15.13
C LYS A 280 -14.11 -11.83 -16.41
N LEU A 281 -13.92 -10.52 -16.65
CA LEU A 281 -13.85 -9.84 -17.95
C LEU A 281 -13.90 -8.32 -17.71
N SER A 282 -13.10 -7.84 -16.76
CA SER A 282 -12.54 -6.49 -16.93
C SER A 282 -11.34 -6.69 -17.83
N PRO A 283 -11.31 -6.13 -19.05
CA PRO A 283 -10.04 -5.99 -19.74
C PRO A 283 -9.09 -5.33 -18.74
N ARG A 284 -7.90 -5.89 -18.58
CA ARG A 284 -6.80 -5.14 -17.97
C ARG A 284 -6.76 -3.78 -18.68
N TRP A 285 -6.88 -2.71 -17.91
CA TRP A 285 -6.91 -1.32 -18.39
C TRP A 285 -5.70 -0.99 -19.28
N GLU A 286 -4.66 -1.82 -19.20
CA GLU A 286 -3.46 -1.81 -20.02
C GLU A 286 -3.68 -2.06 -21.54
N ASN A 287 -4.87 -2.53 -22.00
CA ASN A 287 -5.11 -2.88 -23.42
C ASN A 287 -6.49 -2.45 -23.99
N ILE A 288 -6.96 -1.25 -23.65
CA ILE A 288 -8.18 -0.69 -24.26
C ILE A 288 -7.82 -0.02 -25.60
N THR A 289 -8.26 -0.58 -26.73
CA THR A 289 -8.11 0.03 -28.06
C THR A 289 -9.35 0.83 -28.46
N LEU A 290 -9.18 1.83 -29.34
CA LEU A 290 -10.29 2.59 -29.94
C LEU A 290 -11.29 1.67 -30.66
N GLU A 291 -10.83 0.59 -31.26
CA GLU A 291 -11.67 -0.43 -31.91
C GLU A 291 -12.54 -1.18 -30.88
N THR A 292 -11.97 -1.52 -29.72
CA THR A 292 -12.70 -2.13 -28.60
C THR A 292 -13.79 -1.19 -28.09
N LEU A 293 -13.46 0.09 -27.88
CA LEU A 293 -14.41 1.11 -27.44
C LEU A 293 -15.54 1.32 -28.46
N SER A 294 -15.20 1.40 -29.75
CA SER A 294 -16.17 1.58 -30.83
C SER A 294 -17.13 0.39 -30.99
N ARG A 295 -16.70 -0.82 -30.63
CA ARG A 295 -17.54 -2.02 -30.64
C ARG A 295 -18.54 -2.06 -29.48
N ILE A 296 -18.14 -1.51 -28.33
CA ILE A 296 -18.97 -1.46 -27.12
C ILE A 296 -19.92 -0.25 -27.18
N HIS A 297 -19.47 0.88 -27.75
CA HIS A 297 -20.23 2.12 -27.88
C HIS A 297 -20.10 2.70 -29.30
N PRO A 298 -20.85 2.18 -30.30
CA PRO A 298 -20.78 2.69 -31.66
C PRO A 298 -21.27 4.15 -31.76
N PRO A 299 -20.73 4.95 -32.71
CA PRO A 299 -21.02 6.38 -32.81
C PRO A 299 -22.51 6.73 -33.01
N PRO A 300 -22.96 7.92 -32.54
CA PRO A 300 -22.13 8.94 -31.87
C PRO A 300 -21.89 8.60 -30.39
N SER A 301 -20.62 8.55 -30.01
CA SER A 301 -20.16 8.28 -28.64
C SER A 301 -19.04 9.26 -28.28
N VAL A 302 -19.11 9.81 -27.07
CA VAL A 302 -18.11 10.72 -26.51
C VAL A 302 -17.40 9.99 -25.38
N TYR A 303 -16.07 9.92 -25.44
CA TYR A 303 -15.25 9.28 -24.43
C TYR A 303 -14.50 10.34 -23.63
N TYR A 304 -14.58 10.25 -22.31
CA TYR A 304 -13.84 11.11 -21.39
C TYR A 304 -12.66 10.33 -20.83
N ILE A 305 -11.43 10.70 -21.21
CA ILE A 305 -10.21 10.09 -20.67
C ILE A 305 -9.88 10.82 -19.38
N TYR A 306 -10.13 10.17 -18.25
CA TYR A 306 -9.66 10.63 -16.96
C TYR A 306 -8.22 10.15 -16.77
N LEU A 307 -7.25 11.04 -16.96
CA LEU A 307 -5.87 10.78 -16.59
C LEU A 307 -5.77 10.92 -15.06
N PRO A 308 -5.45 9.86 -14.31
CA PRO A 308 -5.26 9.98 -12.87
C PRO A 308 -4.09 10.96 -12.61
N PRO A 309 -4.11 11.76 -11.53
CA PRO A 309 -3.04 12.71 -11.20
C PRO A 309 -1.64 12.09 -11.16
N GLN A 310 -1.55 10.78 -10.89
CA GLN A 310 -0.32 9.99 -10.91
C GLN A 310 0.27 9.85 -12.32
N ALA A 311 -0.56 9.85 -13.38
CA ALA A 311 -0.09 9.81 -14.77
C ALA A 311 0.59 11.13 -15.18
N ILE A 312 0.24 12.24 -14.52
CA ILE A 312 0.89 13.54 -14.72
C ILE A 312 2.15 13.66 -13.85
N SER A 313 2.15 13.07 -12.64
CA SER A 313 3.33 13.07 -11.77
C SER A 313 4.40 12.03 -12.16
N GLN A 314 4.05 11.06 -13.01
CA GLN A 314 4.99 10.12 -13.63
C GLN A 314 5.49 10.64 -14.99
N SER A 315 5.68 11.95 -15.14
CA SER A 315 6.75 12.39 -16.03
C SER A 315 8.06 11.92 -15.39
N ASN A 316 8.43 10.67 -15.67
CA ASN A 316 9.83 10.30 -15.80
C ASN A 316 10.37 11.19 -16.91
N VAL A 317 10.69 12.44 -16.59
CA VAL A 317 11.61 13.21 -17.39
C VAL A 317 12.88 12.40 -17.29
N SER A 318 13.17 11.66 -18.36
CA SER A 318 14.43 10.97 -18.52
C SER A 318 15.53 11.97 -18.14
N SER A 319 16.33 11.56 -17.18
CA SER A 319 17.56 12.17 -16.73
C SER A 319 18.55 12.34 -17.89
N GLN A 320 18.36 13.36 -18.72
CA GLN A 320 19.37 13.94 -19.60
C GLN A 320 18.99 15.40 -19.88
N ILE A 321 19.19 16.26 -18.89
CA ILE A 321 19.52 17.66 -19.17
C ILE A 321 20.85 17.93 -18.48
N GLU A 322 21.94 17.43 -19.07
CA GLU A 322 23.24 18.09 -18.93
C GLU A 322 23.12 19.44 -19.65
N THR A 323 22.56 20.42 -18.96
CA THR A 323 22.85 21.80 -19.32
C THR A 323 24.15 22.12 -18.64
N SER A 324 25.23 22.15 -19.42
CA SER A 324 26.47 22.83 -19.07
C SER A 324 26.16 24.32 -18.90
N LEU A 325 25.56 24.67 -17.77
CA LEU A 325 25.45 26.05 -17.34
C LEU A 325 26.87 26.54 -17.02
N PRO A 326 27.20 27.80 -17.39
CA PRO A 326 28.52 28.36 -17.15
C PRO A 326 28.89 28.23 -15.67
N ALA A 327 30.18 27.96 -15.41
CA ALA A 327 30.73 27.80 -14.07
C ALA A 327 30.30 28.98 -13.17
N GLY A 328 29.30 28.73 -12.32
CA GLY A 328 28.88 29.65 -11.28
C GLY A 328 29.94 29.76 -10.18
N VAL A 329 29.81 30.76 -9.32
CA VAL A 329 30.76 31.02 -8.22
C VAL A 329 30.72 29.91 -7.15
N GLY A 330 29.64 29.12 -7.12
CA GLY A 330 29.50 27.91 -6.29
C GLY A 330 28.49 26.93 -6.88
N SER A 331 28.69 25.63 -6.61
CA SER A 331 27.84 24.54 -7.08
C SER A 331 26.94 24.00 -5.96
N VAL A 332 25.65 23.81 -6.23
CA VAL A 332 24.66 23.21 -5.34
C VAL A 332 24.28 21.85 -5.90
N ILE A 333 24.44 20.81 -5.10
CA ILE A 333 24.09 19.44 -5.47
C ILE A 333 22.79 19.07 -4.76
N ILE A 334 21.83 18.56 -5.52
CA ILE A 334 20.61 17.94 -4.99
C ILE A 334 20.75 16.44 -5.18
N ASP A 335 20.70 15.70 -4.07
CA ASP A 335 20.73 14.25 -4.10
C ASP A 335 19.40 13.68 -4.59
N VAL A 336 19.47 12.83 -5.61
CA VAL A 336 18.37 11.98 -6.10
C VAL A 336 18.77 10.51 -6.08
N SER A 337 20.03 10.19 -5.75
CA SER A 337 20.57 8.83 -5.77
C SER A 337 19.95 7.92 -4.70
N HIS A 338 19.49 8.46 -3.56
CA HIS A 338 18.81 7.70 -2.51
C HIS A 338 17.27 7.72 -2.63
N GLY A 339 16.78 7.75 -3.88
CA GLY A 339 15.35 7.68 -4.22
C GLY A 339 14.51 8.88 -3.78
N ASN A 340 15.17 10.00 -3.43
CA ASN A 340 14.54 11.28 -3.09
C ASN A 340 13.49 11.63 -4.17
N ARG A 341 12.21 11.75 -3.79
CA ARG A 341 11.10 11.97 -4.73
C ARG A 341 10.89 13.46 -5.03
N VAL A 342 11.98 14.12 -5.40
CA VAL A 342 12.03 15.57 -5.67
C VAL A 342 12.43 15.84 -7.12
N SER A 343 12.11 17.03 -7.61
CA SER A 343 12.37 17.43 -8.99
C SER A 343 12.68 18.91 -9.11
N TRP A 344 12.99 19.37 -10.32
CA TRP A 344 13.08 20.79 -10.64
C TRP A 344 11.86 21.59 -10.17
N TRP A 345 10.65 21.02 -10.28
CA TRP A 345 9.43 21.68 -9.81
C TRP A 345 9.46 21.91 -8.28
N THR A 346 9.97 20.94 -7.52
CA THR A 346 10.07 21.04 -6.05
C THR A 346 10.92 22.23 -5.61
N PHE A 347 11.98 22.52 -6.35
CA PHE A 347 12.97 23.53 -5.99
C PHE A 347 12.94 24.77 -6.89
N ASP A 348 11.97 24.91 -7.80
CA ASP A 348 11.95 25.94 -8.86
C ASP A 348 12.21 27.36 -8.31
N ILE A 349 11.53 27.71 -7.22
CA ILE A 349 11.69 29.01 -6.57
C ILE A 349 13.10 29.18 -5.98
N LEU A 350 13.60 28.18 -5.25
CA LEU A 350 14.95 28.24 -4.68
C LEU A 350 16.02 28.30 -5.78
N ILE A 351 15.88 27.50 -6.83
CA ILE A 351 16.76 27.48 -7.99
C ILE A 351 16.77 28.83 -8.70
N SER A 352 15.61 29.45 -8.89
CA SER A 352 15.49 30.80 -9.46
C SER A 352 16.23 31.85 -8.63
N GLU A 353 16.11 31.78 -7.30
CA GLU A 353 16.83 32.67 -6.39
C GLU A 353 18.34 32.42 -6.36
N LEU A 354 18.77 31.16 -6.48
CA LEU A 354 20.17 30.78 -6.60
C LEU A 354 20.79 31.24 -7.94
N ALA A 355 20.04 31.13 -9.04
CA ALA A 355 20.47 31.59 -10.35
C ALA A 355 20.70 33.11 -10.37
N LYS A 356 19.85 33.90 -9.69
CA LYS A 356 20.06 35.35 -9.49
C LYS A 356 21.35 35.69 -8.73
N ARG A 357 21.93 34.70 -8.03
CA ARG A 357 23.18 34.80 -7.25
C ARG A 357 24.36 34.12 -7.96
N ASN A 358 24.25 33.79 -9.25
CA ASN A 358 25.27 33.09 -10.06
C ASN A 358 25.68 31.72 -9.48
N MET A 359 24.73 31.01 -8.88
CA MET A 359 24.93 29.64 -8.39
C MET A 359 24.35 28.63 -9.39
N THR A 360 25.03 27.51 -9.57
CA THR A 360 24.56 26.41 -10.43
C THR A 360 23.97 25.29 -9.58
N VAL A 361 22.84 24.72 -10.01
CA VAL A 361 22.17 23.60 -9.32
C VAL A 361 22.21 22.36 -10.19
N SER A 362 22.58 21.21 -9.63
CA SER A 362 22.63 19.92 -10.31
C SER A 362 21.89 18.84 -9.52
N PHE A 363 21.00 18.12 -10.17
CA PHE A 363 20.36 16.92 -9.62
C PHE A 363 21.20 15.70 -9.99
N ILE A 364 21.65 14.94 -9.00
CA ILE A 364 22.55 13.79 -9.23
C ILE A 364 21.85 12.51 -8.80
N SER A 365 21.70 11.57 -9.74
CA SER A 365 20.95 10.33 -9.54
C SER A 365 21.81 9.11 -9.25
N GLN A 366 23.14 9.20 -9.32
CA GLN A 366 24.07 8.12 -9.00
C GLN A 366 25.04 8.60 -7.92
N TRP A 367 25.33 7.75 -6.94
CA TRP A 367 26.15 8.13 -5.80
C TRP A 367 27.59 8.49 -6.21
N GLU A 368 28.16 7.78 -7.17
CA GLU A 368 29.55 7.98 -7.63
C GLU A 368 29.74 9.38 -8.25
N ASP A 369 28.75 9.83 -9.02
CA ASP A 369 28.73 11.18 -9.59
C ASP A 369 28.53 12.25 -8.51
N LEU A 370 27.79 11.92 -7.45
CA LEU A 370 27.57 12.84 -6.33
C LEU A 370 28.87 13.00 -5.53
N ASP A 371 29.50 11.88 -5.17
CA ASP A 371 30.75 11.82 -4.42
C ASP A 371 31.88 12.61 -5.10
N SER A 372 32.05 12.42 -6.40
CA SER A 372 33.07 13.12 -7.20
C SER A 372 32.84 14.64 -7.28
N LYS A 373 31.58 15.09 -7.18
CA LYS A 373 31.24 16.53 -7.24
C LYS A 373 31.22 17.21 -5.86
N LEU A 374 31.12 16.45 -4.77
CA LEU A 374 31.08 17.01 -3.41
C LEU A 374 32.33 17.83 -3.06
N ASP A 375 33.49 17.51 -3.61
CA ASP A 375 34.74 18.24 -3.35
C ASP A 375 34.71 19.71 -3.79
N ASN A 376 33.90 20.02 -4.81
CA ASN A 376 33.78 21.37 -5.37
C ASN A 376 32.39 21.99 -5.09
N ALA A 377 31.56 21.31 -4.31
CA ALA A 377 30.24 21.79 -3.97
C ALA A 377 30.29 22.80 -2.82
N SER A 378 29.42 23.79 -2.90
CA SER A 378 29.12 24.72 -1.81
C SER A 378 28.03 24.17 -0.88
N CYS A 379 27.07 23.43 -1.45
CA CYS A 379 25.92 22.93 -0.73
C CYS A 379 25.49 21.56 -1.24
N LEU A 380 25.13 20.67 -0.32
CA LEU A 380 24.40 19.43 -0.59
C LEU A 380 22.99 19.55 -0.02
N ILE A 381 21.99 19.25 -0.84
CA ILE A 381 20.58 19.18 -0.45
C ILE A 381 20.13 17.72 -0.51
N VAL A 382 19.62 17.23 0.61
CA VAL A 382 18.96 15.92 0.74
C VAL A 382 17.52 16.16 1.14
N ALA A 383 16.56 15.58 0.41
CA ALA A 383 15.15 15.92 0.54
C ALA A 383 14.25 14.69 0.51
N SER A 384 13.78 14.29 1.70
CA SER A 384 12.95 13.09 1.93
C SER A 384 13.49 11.85 1.20
N PRO A 385 14.74 11.42 1.49
CA PRO A 385 15.29 10.20 0.91
C PRO A 385 14.41 9.00 1.31
N ILE A 386 14.28 8.04 0.41
CA ILE A 386 13.51 6.80 0.66
C ILE A 386 14.42 5.58 0.80
N GLU A 387 15.72 5.74 0.56
CA GLU A 387 16.75 4.72 0.73
C GLU A 387 17.78 5.15 1.78
N VAL A 388 18.30 4.17 2.52
CA VAL A 388 19.21 4.40 3.64
C VAL A 388 20.62 4.66 3.11
N TYR A 389 21.26 5.75 3.56
CA TYR A 389 22.68 5.97 3.31
C TYR A 389 23.53 4.95 4.06
N SER A 390 24.52 4.38 3.38
CA SER A 390 25.52 3.51 3.98
C SER A 390 26.43 4.27 4.96
N ALA A 391 27.23 3.53 5.74
CA ALA A 391 28.14 4.14 6.71
C ALA A 391 29.24 4.96 6.02
N GLU A 392 29.72 4.48 4.87
CA GLU A 392 30.73 5.10 4.02
C GLU A 392 30.19 6.38 3.39
N GLU A 393 29.00 6.33 2.80
CA GLU A 393 28.32 7.48 2.20
C GLU A 393 28.07 8.58 3.24
N SER A 394 27.55 8.18 4.40
CA SER A 394 27.27 9.13 5.48
C SER A 394 28.55 9.77 6.02
N LYS A 395 29.65 9.02 6.11
CA LYS A 395 30.97 9.54 6.52
C LYS A 395 31.55 10.49 5.48
N ARG A 396 31.28 10.26 4.20
CA ARG A 396 31.68 11.15 3.12
C ARG A 396 30.95 12.49 3.17
N ILE A 397 29.64 12.47 3.44
CA ILE A 397 28.84 13.68 3.64
C ILE A 397 29.28 14.42 4.92
N GLU A 398 29.56 13.69 6.00
CA GLU A 398 30.11 14.29 7.23
C GLU A 398 31.42 15.04 6.96
N ARG A 399 32.34 14.43 6.20
CA ARG A 399 33.59 15.10 5.77
C ARG A 399 33.32 16.36 4.94
N PHE A 400 32.39 16.30 3.99
CA PHE A 400 32.01 17.47 3.19
C PHE A 400 31.58 18.65 4.06
N VAL A 401 30.78 18.40 5.11
CA VAL A 401 30.41 19.44 6.08
C VAL A 401 31.61 19.90 6.89
N GLU A 402 32.44 19.00 7.41
CA GLU A 402 33.64 19.37 8.18
C GLU A 402 34.62 20.25 7.39
N GLU A 403 34.70 20.04 6.07
CA GLU A 403 35.54 20.82 5.14
C GLU A 403 34.96 22.21 4.79
N GLY A 404 33.79 22.58 5.32
CA GLY A 404 33.17 23.90 5.11
C GLY A 404 31.89 23.90 4.30
N GLY A 405 31.43 22.73 3.84
CA GLY A 405 30.19 22.58 3.08
C GLY A 405 28.93 22.87 3.89
N LEU A 406 27.87 23.31 3.19
CA LEU A 406 26.53 23.43 3.75
C LEU A 406 25.71 22.18 3.44
N LEU A 407 25.14 21.55 4.46
CA LEU A 407 24.18 20.46 4.30
C LEU A 407 22.77 20.93 4.64
N LEU A 408 21.85 20.84 3.68
CA LEU A 408 20.43 21.09 3.89
C LEU A 408 19.66 19.77 3.88
N LEU A 409 18.98 19.46 4.98
CA LEU A 409 18.13 18.28 5.12
C LEU A 409 16.67 18.70 5.17
N PHE A 410 15.89 18.29 4.19
CA PHE A 410 14.44 18.44 4.21
C PHE A 410 13.79 17.09 4.44
N PHE A 411 12.79 17.04 5.31
CA PHE A 411 12.00 15.83 5.47
C PHE A 411 10.53 16.17 5.68
N ASP A 412 9.72 15.67 4.76
CA ASP A 412 8.28 15.82 4.75
C ASP A 412 7.64 14.43 4.85
N PRO A 413 6.85 14.15 5.91
CA PRO A 413 6.22 12.86 6.14
C PRO A 413 5.01 12.59 5.22
N ALA A 414 4.67 13.49 4.29
CA ALA A 414 3.59 13.30 3.33
C ALA A 414 3.85 12.12 2.38
N TRP A 415 2.77 11.41 2.04
CA TRP A 415 2.79 10.24 1.16
C TRP A 415 3.42 10.52 -0.20
N GLU A 416 3.29 11.74 -0.71
CA GLU A 416 3.88 12.21 -1.96
C GLU A 416 5.41 12.00 -1.98
N TYR A 417 6.07 12.24 -0.85
CA TYR A 417 7.52 12.11 -0.71
C TYR A 417 7.96 10.73 -0.24
N ILE A 418 7.22 10.13 0.71
CA ILE A 418 7.59 8.84 1.31
C ILE A 418 7.27 7.66 0.36
N GLY A 419 6.05 7.64 -0.20
CA GLY A 419 5.56 6.53 -1.02
C GLY A 419 5.63 5.14 -0.36
N MET A 420 5.44 4.10 -1.18
CA MET A 420 5.50 2.72 -0.69
C MET A 420 6.91 2.29 -0.29
N SER A 421 7.93 2.69 -1.04
CA SER A 421 9.32 2.32 -0.76
C SER A 421 9.80 2.90 0.57
N GLY A 422 9.53 4.18 0.84
CA GLY A 422 9.88 4.81 2.12
C GLY A 422 9.13 4.19 3.29
N LEU A 423 7.87 3.77 3.09
CA LEU A 423 7.10 3.04 4.11
C LEU A 423 7.77 1.71 4.48
N LEU A 424 8.23 0.94 3.50
CA LEU A 424 8.92 -0.34 3.72
C LEU A 424 10.28 -0.18 4.40
N GLN A 425 10.97 0.95 4.17
CA GLN A 425 12.26 1.28 4.79
C GLN A 425 12.12 1.91 6.20
N GLY A 426 10.89 2.14 6.68
CA GLY A 426 10.64 2.66 8.03
C GLY A 426 10.51 4.18 8.13
N ILE A 427 10.01 4.85 7.07
CA ILE A 427 9.63 6.28 6.95
C ILE A 427 10.75 7.28 7.30
N ILE A 428 11.22 7.27 8.54
CA ILE A 428 12.27 8.15 9.06
C ILE A 428 13.66 7.53 9.00
N THR A 429 13.78 6.20 8.81
CA THR A 429 15.09 5.53 8.78
C THR A 429 16.03 6.12 7.73
N PRO A 430 15.60 6.37 6.48
CA PRO A 430 16.48 6.93 5.45
C PRO A 430 17.10 8.28 5.84
N ILE A 431 16.30 9.26 6.26
CA ILE A 431 16.83 10.57 6.64
C ILE A 431 17.61 10.52 7.96
N ASN A 432 17.25 9.61 8.87
CA ASN A 432 17.92 9.47 10.16
C ASN A 432 19.23 8.66 10.09
N SER A 433 19.49 7.93 9.00
CA SER A 433 20.82 7.34 8.78
C SER A 433 21.89 8.40 8.59
N LEU A 434 21.50 9.60 8.13
CA LEU A 434 22.37 10.75 7.96
C LEU A 434 22.27 11.73 9.15
N SER A 435 21.07 12.23 9.48
CA SER A 435 20.91 13.32 10.46
C SER A 435 21.44 13.01 11.87
N THR A 436 21.36 11.75 12.31
CA THR A 436 21.82 11.34 13.65
C THR A 436 23.32 11.57 13.87
N ARG A 437 24.13 11.59 12.80
CA ARG A 437 25.56 11.92 12.87
C ARG A 437 25.82 13.38 13.25
N PHE A 438 24.86 14.25 12.95
CA PHE A 438 24.91 15.67 13.25
C PHE A 438 24.19 16.02 14.57
N GLY A 439 23.81 15.03 15.38
CA GLY A 439 23.28 15.24 16.73
C GLY A 439 21.78 15.52 16.83
N PHE A 440 21.02 15.32 15.75
CA PHE A 440 19.57 15.45 15.72
C PHE A 440 18.90 14.32 14.93
N ALA A 441 17.59 14.15 15.08
CA ALA A 441 16.82 13.15 14.35
C ALA A 441 15.41 13.65 14.02
N PHE A 442 14.93 13.37 12.82
CA PHE A 442 13.55 13.60 12.43
C PHE A 442 12.61 12.63 13.15
N ALA A 443 11.50 13.16 13.64
CA ALA A 443 10.52 12.36 14.33
C ALA A 443 9.53 11.69 13.38
N LYS A 444 8.95 10.58 13.84
CA LYS A 444 7.88 9.87 13.15
C LYS A 444 6.57 10.67 13.22
N GLY A 445 5.81 10.61 12.13
CA GLY A 445 4.47 11.20 12.03
C GLY A 445 4.51 12.67 11.66
N TYR A 446 3.41 13.35 11.94
CA TYR A 446 3.21 14.76 11.58
C TYR A 446 2.74 15.57 12.79
N LEU A 447 2.82 16.88 12.66
CA LEU A 447 2.38 17.86 13.63
C LEU A 447 1.04 18.42 13.21
N TYR A 448 0.20 18.74 14.18
CA TYR A 448 -1.06 19.42 13.92
C TYR A 448 -1.46 20.34 15.07
N ASN A 449 -2.22 21.37 14.75
CA ASN A 449 -2.81 22.27 15.74
C ASN A 449 -4.28 22.49 15.39
N GLU A 450 -5.18 22.25 16.33
CA GLU A 450 -6.63 22.37 16.09
C GLU A 450 -7.15 23.82 16.21
N ALA A 451 -6.36 24.72 16.79
CA ALA A 451 -6.73 26.12 17.05
C ALA A 451 -5.96 27.12 16.20
N ASP A 452 -4.63 27.01 16.12
CA ASP A 452 -3.73 27.93 15.43
C ASP A 452 -3.09 27.26 14.21
N HIS A 453 -3.81 27.28 13.09
CA HIS A 453 -3.41 26.62 11.84
C HIS A 453 -3.88 27.39 10.60
N PHE A 454 -3.19 27.18 9.48
CA PHE A 454 -3.54 27.75 8.18
C PHE A 454 -4.48 26.84 7.40
N GLY A 455 -5.78 27.15 7.44
CA GLY A 455 -6.80 26.43 6.68
C GLY A 455 -7.19 25.09 7.32
N ILE A 456 -6.26 24.12 7.39
CA ILE A 456 -6.50 22.82 8.03
C ILE A 456 -5.51 22.56 9.16
N TYR A 457 -5.92 21.73 10.12
CA TYR A 457 -5.21 21.43 11.36
C TYR A 457 -3.73 21.00 11.18
N ARG A 458 -3.35 20.39 10.05
CA ARG A 458 -1.95 19.97 9.78
C ARG A 458 -1.00 21.08 9.33
N ASN A 459 -1.55 22.21 8.88
CA ASN A 459 -0.76 23.32 8.34
C ASN A 459 -0.49 24.29 9.48
N ILE A 460 0.67 24.15 10.11
CA ILE A 460 0.97 24.79 11.38
C ILE A 460 1.67 26.13 11.17
N TYR A 461 1.28 27.11 11.97
CA TYR A 461 2.04 28.34 12.07
C TYR A 461 3.25 28.16 12.98
N ILE A 462 4.37 28.76 12.59
CA ILE A 462 5.61 28.82 13.38
C ILE A 462 5.95 30.30 13.55
N ARG A 463 6.08 30.74 14.80
CA ARG A 463 6.27 32.15 15.19
C ARG A 463 7.32 32.35 16.27
N GLU A 464 7.85 31.27 16.82
CA GLU A 464 8.92 31.31 17.83
C GLU A 464 10.23 31.00 17.12
N PHE A 465 11.12 31.99 17.06
CA PHE A 465 12.40 31.90 16.36
C PHE A 465 13.55 32.29 17.28
N ALA A 466 14.67 31.59 17.17
CA ALA A 466 15.96 32.04 17.68
C ALA A 466 16.67 32.85 16.60
N GLU A 467 17.62 33.69 17.00
CA GLU A 467 18.43 34.45 16.05
C GLU A 467 19.34 33.51 15.25
N SER A 468 19.19 33.51 13.92
CA SER A 468 20.04 32.76 12.99
C SER A 468 19.95 33.35 11.58
N PRO A 469 20.91 33.06 10.68
CA PRO A 469 20.82 33.47 9.28
C PRO A 469 19.57 32.94 8.54
N LEU A 470 18.96 31.86 9.03
CA LEU A 470 17.73 31.30 8.43
C LEU A 470 16.46 32.03 8.88
N THR A 471 16.45 32.54 10.11
CA THR A 471 15.27 33.08 10.78
C THR A 471 15.25 34.60 10.84
N GLU A 472 16.25 35.24 10.23
CA GLU A 472 16.36 36.69 10.19
C GLU A 472 15.12 37.32 9.52
N ASN A 473 14.53 38.30 10.21
CA ASN A 473 13.37 39.07 9.74
C ASN A 473 12.12 38.23 9.36
N LEU A 474 11.93 37.07 10.02
CA LEU A 474 10.70 36.29 9.93
C LEU A 474 9.74 36.67 11.08
N ASP A 475 8.51 37.02 10.72
CA ASP A 475 7.42 37.25 11.69
C ASP A 475 6.63 35.95 11.91
N SER A 476 6.32 35.24 10.82
CA SER A 476 5.66 33.92 10.88
C SER A 476 5.86 33.14 9.59
N ILE A 477 6.04 31.83 9.71
CA ILE A 477 6.04 30.90 8.57
C ILE A 477 4.95 29.86 8.75
N VAL A 478 4.56 29.20 7.66
CA VAL A 478 3.62 28.07 7.69
C VAL A 478 4.32 26.85 7.12
N PHE A 479 4.43 25.82 7.94
CA PHE A 479 4.82 24.51 7.46
C PHE A 479 3.59 23.64 7.22
N PHE A 480 3.60 22.94 6.11
CA PHE A 480 2.57 21.99 5.71
C PHE A 480 3.01 20.59 6.13
N THR A 481 2.05 19.67 6.32
CA THR A 481 2.26 18.26 6.74
C THR A 481 3.53 18.01 7.59
N ALA A 482 3.85 18.89 8.53
CA ALA A 482 5.23 18.98 9.01
C ALA A 482 5.53 17.88 10.03
N THR A 483 6.78 17.48 10.18
CA THR A 483 7.26 16.76 11.37
C THR A 483 8.11 17.66 12.27
N HIS A 484 8.42 17.16 13.45
CA HIS A 484 9.39 17.78 14.35
C HIS A 484 10.76 17.13 14.28
N ILE A 485 11.77 17.89 14.68
CA ILE A 485 13.16 17.46 14.77
C ILE A 485 13.55 17.37 16.24
N ARG A 486 14.04 16.21 16.66
CA ARG A 486 14.57 15.99 18.00
C ARG A 486 16.02 16.43 18.03
N SER A 487 16.31 17.46 18.80
CA SER A 487 17.66 18.00 18.99
C SER A 487 17.83 18.56 20.40
N THR A 488 19.08 18.78 20.81
CA THR A 488 19.41 19.45 22.09
C THR A 488 20.13 20.76 21.77
N ASN A 489 19.52 21.91 22.09
CA ASN A 489 20.08 23.25 21.90
C ASN A 489 20.45 23.61 20.43
N MET A 490 19.83 22.97 19.43
CA MET A 490 20.08 23.26 18.01
C MET A 490 18.85 23.78 17.26
N GLY A 491 17.69 23.84 17.92
CA GLY A 491 16.48 24.38 17.30
C GLY A 491 16.62 25.88 17.06
N VAL A 492 16.06 26.36 15.96
CA VAL A 492 15.93 27.81 15.66
C VAL A 492 14.51 28.24 15.33
N ALA A 493 13.59 27.29 15.13
CA ALA A 493 12.17 27.59 14.98
C ALA A 493 11.31 26.53 15.69
N TRP A 494 10.28 26.99 16.40
CA TRP A 494 9.38 26.14 17.19
C TRP A 494 7.90 26.44 16.94
N THR A 495 7.10 25.39 17.03
CA THR A 495 5.65 25.52 17.05
C THR A 495 5.16 26.10 18.38
N SER A 496 3.92 26.59 18.39
CA SER A 496 3.21 26.90 19.62
C SER A 496 3.02 25.65 20.51
N LYS A 497 2.83 25.86 21.83
CA LYS A 497 2.74 24.80 22.85
C LYS A 497 1.49 23.91 22.76
N ASP A 498 0.49 24.36 22.03
CA ASP A 498 -0.77 23.67 21.75
C ASP A 498 -0.72 22.85 20.45
N THR A 499 0.43 22.82 19.77
CA THR A 499 0.66 21.92 18.64
C THR A 499 0.91 20.49 19.14
N TYR A 500 0.27 19.52 18.50
CA TYR A 500 0.32 18.10 18.83
C TYR A 500 1.19 17.31 17.87
N SER A 501 1.91 16.31 18.39
CA SER A 501 2.44 15.23 17.55
C SER A 501 1.41 14.12 17.35
N SER A 502 1.18 13.69 16.10
CA SER A 502 0.23 12.62 15.77
C SER A 502 0.64 11.22 16.26
N ILE A 503 1.90 11.04 16.67
CA ILE A 503 2.39 9.79 17.24
C ILE A 503 2.42 9.85 18.77
N ALA A 504 2.88 10.97 19.33
CA ALA A 504 2.95 11.11 20.79
C ALA A 504 1.58 11.44 21.42
N GLU A 505 0.61 11.90 20.62
CA GLU A 505 -0.70 12.39 21.05
C GLU A 505 -0.60 13.41 22.20
N ARG A 506 0.42 14.28 22.11
CA ARG A 506 0.78 15.23 23.14
C ARG A 506 1.01 16.61 22.53
N ALA A 507 0.51 17.63 23.23
CA ALA A 507 0.79 19.03 22.94
C ALA A 507 2.17 19.42 23.50
N ASP A 508 2.99 20.09 22.70
CA ASP A 508 4.27 20.65 23.13
C ASP A 508 4.75 21.73 22.15
N ASN A 509 5.83 22.44 22.50
CA ASN A 509 6.54 23.29 21.53
C ASN A 509 7.58 22.45 20.75
N TYR A 510 7.22 22.06 19.54
CA TYR A 510 8.04 21.19 18.73
C TYR A 510 9.02 21.98 17.86
N THR A 511 10.30 21.59 17.88
CA THR A 511 11.31 22.15 16.96
C THR A 511 11.02 21.72 15.52
N THR A 512 10.95 22.66 14.59
CA THR A 512 10.68 22.40 13.16
C THR A 512 11.86 22.75 12.26
N ILE A 513 12.74 23.64 12.72
CA ILE A 513 13.99 23.98 12.04
C ILE A 513 15.15 23.82 13.02
N VAL A 514 16.19 23.12 12.58
CA VAL A 514 17.48 23.01 13.26
C VAL A 514 18.55 23.71 12.44
N PHE A 515 19.46 24.41 13.11
CA PHE A 515 20.61 25.05 12.51
C PHE A 515 21.82 24.88 13.44
N THR A 516 22.91 24.31 12.93
CA THR A 516 24.12 24.06 13.73
C THR A 516 25.38 24.10 12.88
N GLU A 517 26.47 24.54 13.48
CA GLU A 517 27.82 24.43 12.90
C GLU A 517 28.43 23.06 13.21
N ARG A 518 29.25 22.55 12.29
CA ARG A 518 30.01 21.29 12.46
C ARG A 518 31.35 21.40 11.74
N GLY A 519 32.44 21.42 12.51
CA GLY A 519 33.76 21.72 11.94
C GLY A 519 33.78 23.14 11.38
N ASN A 520 34.12 23.30 10.11
CA ASN A 520 34.07 24.59 9.41
C ASN A 520 32.77 24.81 8.63
N GLY A 521 31.89 23.81 8.55
CA GLY A 521 30.64 23.88 7.77
C GLY A 521 29.40 23.99 8.64
N THR A 522 28.25 23.87 8.00
CA THR A 522 26.94 24.13 8.60
C THR A 522 25.93 23.09 8.17
N VAL A 523 25.04 22.71 9.09
CA VAL A 523 23.91 21.84 8.82
C VAL A 523 22.62 22.56 9.18
N ALA A 524 21.68 22.58 8.25
CA ALA A 524 20.32 23.02 8.49
C ALA A 524 19.33 21.91 8.17
N ALA A 525 18.31 21.75 8.99
CA ALA A 525 17.30 20.72 8.82
C ALA A 525 15.89 21.29 8.99
N PHE A 526 14.97 20.86 8.12
CA PHE A 526 13.60 21.36 8.03
C PHE A 526 12.62 20.19 8.07
N GLY A 527 11.67 20.24 9.00
CA GLY A 527 10.60 19.23 9.14
C GLY A 527 9.49 19.34 8.10
N ASP A 528 9.67 20.15 7.06
CA ASP A 528 8.76 20.33 5.93
C ASP A 528 9.59 20.60 4.67
N LEU A 529 9.05 20.21 3.52
CA LEU A 529 9.59 20.47 2.18
C LEU A 529 8.60 21.28 1.33
N THR A 530 7.30 21.12 1.61
CA THR A 530 6.21 21.65 0.78
C THR A 530 6.24 23.17 0.66
N PHE A 531 6.69 23.89 1.70
CA PHE A 531 6.84 25.35 1.68
C PHE A 531 7.73 25.90 0.55
N LEU A 532 8.58 25.09 -0.07
CA LEU A 532 9.43 25.50 -1.20
C LEU A 532 8.66 25.68 -2.52
N THR A 533 7.44 25.14 -2.60
CA THR A 533 6.67 25.02 -3.85
C THR A 533 5.57 26.07 -3.97
N GLU A 534 5.16 26.41 -5.20
CA GLU A 534 3.98 27.25 -5.40
C GLU A 534 2.68 26.44 -5.21
N PRO A 535 1.63 27.01 -4.58
CA PRO A 535 1.55 28.38 -4.04
C PRO A 535 2.05 28.51 -2.58
N TYR A 536 2.50 27.42 -1.95
CA TYR A 536 2.86 27.33 -0.54
C TYR A 536 3.98 28.30 -0.10
N CYS A 537 4.90 28.62 -1.01
CA CYS A 537 5.98 29.57 -0.77
C CYS A 537 5.48 31.00 -0.52
N TYR A 538 4.28 31.38 -0.98
CA TYR A 538 3.73 32.73 -0.77
C TYR A 538 2.84 32.84 0.48
N VAL A 539 2.77 31.79 1.30
CA VAL A 539 2.03 31.82 2.57
C VAL A 539 2.93 32.37 3.67
N ALA A 540 2.45 33.41 4.38
CA ALA A 540 3.20 34.10 5.42
C ALA A 540 4.61 34.51 4.93
N ASP A 541 5.66 34.31 5.72
CA ASP A 541 7.04 34.64 5.35
C ASP A 541 7.80 33.46 4.71
N ASN A 542 7.12 32.42 4.21
CA ASN A 542 7.79 31.26 3.60
C ASN A 542 8.75 31.66 2.47
N TYR A 543 8.37 32.62 1.63
CA TYR A 543 9.24 33.12 0.56
C TYR A 543 10.49 33.80 1.13
N LYS A 544 10.38 34.55 2.23
CA LYS A 544 11.54 35.16 2.90
C LYS A 544 12.46 34.08 3.47
N LEU A 545 11.92 32.99 4.03
CA LEU A 545 12.73 31.85 4.46
C LEU A 545 13.51 31.25 3.27
N ILE A 546 12.91 31.12 2.09
CA ILE A 546 13.61 30.68 0.88
C ILE A 546 14.73 31.65 0.50
N LEU A 547 14.51 32.96 0.59
CA LEU A 547 15.54 33.98 0.36
C LEU A 547 16.70 33.86 1.35
N ASN A 548 16.41 33.58 2.62
CA ASN A 548 17.40 33.35 3.67
C ASN A 548 18.23 32.09 3.37
N ILE A 549 17.59 31.00 2.94
CA ILE A 549 18.26 29.77 2.48
C ILE A 549 19.18 30.06 1.29
N ALA A 550 18.69 30.76 0.26
CA ALA A 550 19.48 31.13 -0.91
C ALA A 550 20.68 32.03 -0.56
N SER A 551 20.47 32.97 0.37
CA SER A 551 21.53 33.83 0.90
C SER A 551 22.60 33.01 1.62
N LEU A 552 22.19 32.11 2.52
CA LEU A 552 23.09 31.21 3.24
C LEU A 552 23.95 30.37 2.29
N ILE A 553 23.33 29.75 1.28
CA ILE A 553 24.04 28.96 0.26
C ILE A 553 25.09 29.81 -0.46
N SER A 554 24.75 31.04 -0.87
CA SER A 554 25.66 31.91 -1.64
C SER A 554 26.84 32.46 -0.83
N GLN A 555 26.78 32.40 0.50
CA GLN A 555 27.84 32.88 1.39
C GLN A 555 28.89 31.81 1.70
N VAL A 556 28.61 30.54 1.39
CA VAL A 556 29.57 29.45 1.60
C VAL A 556 30.76 29.64 0.67
N LYS A 557 31.93 29.85 1.27
CA LYS A 557 33.18 29.89 0.53
C LYS A 557 33.66 28.46 0.33
N VAL A 558 33.57 27.97 -0.91
CA VAL A 558 34.25 26.72 -1.29
C VAL A 558 35.74 26.95 -1.05
N PRO A 559 36.40 26.16 -0.20
CA PRO A 559 37.86 26.21 -0.11
C PRO A 559 38.36 25.90 -1.51
N VAL A 560 38.97 26.88 -2.16
CA VAL A 560 39.86 26.59 -3.29
C VAL A 560 40.94 25.74 -2.65
N LYS A 561 40.85 24.41 -2.78
CA LYS A 561 42.02 23.57 -2.62
C LYS A 561 42.98 24.18 -3.63
N GLU A 562 44.05 24.82 -3.15
CA GLU A 562 45.19 25.12 -3.99
C GLU A 562 45.39 23.83 -4.79
N GLU A 563 45.29 23.93 -6.11
CA GLU A 563 45.86 22.93 -6.97
C GLU A 563 47.30 22.83 -6.50
N VAL A 564 47.53 21.86 -5.63
CA VAL A 564 48.83 21.29 -5.49
C VAL A 564 49.06 20.73 -6.88
N GLU A 565 49.72 21.53 -7.71
CA GLU A 565 50.65 21.07 -8.74
C GLU A 565 51.64 20.12 -8.04
N THR A 566 51.17 18.95 -7.61
CA THR A 566 51.95 17.74 -7.71
C THR A 566 51.88 17.41 -9.18
N GLY A 567 52.74 18.10 -9.93
CA GLY A 567 53.13 17.71 -11.26
C GLY A 567 53.61 16.27 -11.19
N LEU A 568 52.69 15.38 -11.54
CA LEU A 568 52.81 14.32 -12.51
C LEU A 568 51.35 14.09 -12.91
N GLU A 569 50.96 14.50 -14.11
CA GLU A 569 49.76 13.94 -14.73
C GLU A 569 49.94 12.42 -14.62
N GLU A 570 49.15 11.78 -13.77
CA GLU A 570 49.09 10.32 -13.75
C GLU A 570 48.48 9.95 -15.10
N GLU A 571 49.34 9.69 -16.06
CA GLU A 571 49.00 9.23 -17.39
C GLU A 571 49.69 7.90 -17.65
N VAL A 572 49.03 7.04 -18.43
CA VAL A 572 49.67 5.83 -18.95
C VAL A 572 49.78 5.97 -20.46
N ALA A 573 51.01 6.19 -20.94
CA ALA A 573 51.31 6.20 -22.36
C ALA A 573 51.08 4.82 -23.00
N ARG A 574 50.96 4.81 -24.34
CA ARG A 574 50.84 3.59 -25.13
C ARG A 574 51.99 2.63 -24.81
N PRO A 575 51.72 1.35 -24.47
CA PRO A 575 52.77 0.40 -24.19
C PRO A 575 53.55 0.04 -25.47
N ASP A 576 54.87 0.17 -25.40
CA ASP A 576 55.80 -0.24 -26.46
C ASP A 576 56.36 -1.63 -26.15
N LEU A 577 55.69 -2.67 -26.68
CA LEU A 577 56.07 -4.07 -26.47
C LEU A 577 56.76 -4.63 -27.73
N PRO A 578 58.08 -4.88 -27.70
CA PRO A 578 58.81 -5.39 -28.86
C PRO A 578 58.26 -6.71 -29.38
N VAL A 579 58.34 -6.92 -30.70
CA VAL A 579 58.05 -8.23 -31.31
C VAL A 579 58.92 -9.31 -30.68
N GLY A 580 58.30 -10.43 -30.29
CA GLY A 580 58.93 -11.50 -29.52
C GLY A 580 58.71 -11.42 -28.01
N THR A 581 58.05 -10.37 -27.49
CA THR A 581 57.67 -10.28 -26.07
C THR A 581 56.75 -11.43 -25.67
N GLU A 582 57.12 -12.14 -24.60
CA GLU A 582 56.34 -13.20 -23.97
C GLU A 582 55.91 -12.77 -22.56
N LYS A 583 54.63 -12.97 -22.23
CA LYS A 583 54.07 -12.74 -20.89
C LYS A 583 53.35 -13.99 -20.40
N ASN A 584 53.63 -14.39 -19.16
CA ASN A 584 52.98 -15.53 -18.50
C ASN A 584 51.97 -15.01 -17.48
N TYR A 585 50.72 -15.46 -17.60
CA TYR A 585 49.62 -15.10 -16.72
C TYR A 585 49.08 -16.34 -16.01
N THR A 586 48.56 -16.13 -14.80
CA THR A 586 47.69 -17.09 -14.13
C THR A 586 46.25 -16.64 -14.34
N GLU A 587 45.41 -17.52 -14.90
CA GLU A 587 44.01 -17.27 -15.21
C GLU A 587 43.14 -18.12 -14.29
N TRP A 588 42.12 -17.52 -13.65
CA TRP A 588 41.13 -18.21 -12.84
C TRP A 588 39.76 -18.10 -13.51
N ILE A 589 39.19 -19.23 -13.92
CA ILE A 589 37.84 -19.32 -14.52
C ILE A 589 37.00 -20.25 -13.65
N ASP A 590 35.89 -19.77 -13.11
CA ASP A 590 34.98 -20.53 -12.24
C ASP A 590 35.71 -21.29 -11.11
N GLY A 591 36.72 -20.64 -10.51
CA GLY A 591 37.54 -21.19 -9.43
C GLY A 591 38.62 -22.20 -9.85
N LYS A 592 38.80 -22.46 -11.15
CA LYS A 592 39.89 -23.29 -11.67
C LYS A 592 41.04 -22.43 -12.18
N GLU A 593 42.23 -22.70 -11.66
CA GLU A 593 43.47 -22.05 -12.07
C GLU A 593 44.05 -22.70 -13.34
N SER A 594 44.52 -21.89 -14.28
CA SER A 594 45.26 -22.35 -15.45
C SER A 594 46.34 -21.35 -15.86
N LEU A 595 47.40 -21.84 -16.51
CA LEU A 595 48.47 -20.98 -17.03
C LEU A 595 48.13 -20.52 -18.45
N LEU A 596 48.28 -19.24 -18.70
CA LEU A 596 48.07 -18.58 -19.98
C LEU A 596 49.36 -17.92 -20.44
N ARG A 597 49.75 -18.14 -21.69
CA ARG A 597 50.89 -17.45 -22.30
C ARG A 597 50.43 -16.47 -23.35
N TRP A 598 50.99 -15.28 -23.35
CA TRP A 598 50.73 -14.21 -24.30
C TRP A 598 52.01 -13.90 -25.06
N PHE A 599 51.93 -13.79 -26.38
CA PHE A 599 53.07 -13.57 -27.26
C PHE A 599 52.77 -12.47 -28.28
N LYS A 600 53.68 -11.49 -28.39
CA LYS A 600 53.67 -10.51 -29.50
C LYS A 600 54.36 -11.15 -30.70
N VAL A 601 53.58 -11.61 -31.68
CA VAL A 601 54.09 -12.37 -32.84
C VAL A 601 54.63 -11.43 -33.93
N SER A 602 53.94 -10.32 -34.16
CA SER A 602 54.36 -9.22 -35.05
C SER A 602 53.75 -7.90 -34.59
N GLU A 603 54.01 -6.79 -35.28
CA GLU A 603 53.40 -5.50 -34.98
C GLU A 603 51.85 -5.57 -34.96
N THR A 604 51.27 -6.42 -35.81
CA THR A 604 49.84 -6.54 -36.00
C THR A 604 49.26 -7.88 -35.53
N GLU A 605 50.04 -8.71 -34.83
CA GLU A 605 49.58 -10.03 -34.37
C GLU A 605 49.99 -10.33 -32.92
N VAL A 606 49.01 -10.78 -32.14
CA VAL A 606 49.18 -11.30 -30.78
C VAL A 606 48.63 -12.71 -30.70
N ARG A 607 49.38 -13.62 -30.09
CA ARG A 607 48.96 -15.01 -29.85
C ARG A 607 48.81 -15.26 -28.36
N ILE A 608 47.70 -15.87 -27.97
CA ILE A 608 47.41 -16.30 -26.60
C ILE A 608 47.23 -17.81 -26.56
N GLU A 609 48.03 -18.50 -25.75
CA GLU A 609 48.01 -19.94 -25.56
C GLU A 609 47.43 -20.27 -24.18
N ARG A 610 46.34 -21.04 -24.15
CA ARG A 610 45.73 -21.65 -22.96
C ARG A 610 45.84 -23.18 -23.07
N PRO A 611 45.66 -23.94 -21.97
CA PRO A 611 45.85 -25.40 -22.00
C PRO A 611 45.03 -26.14 -23.07
N ASN A 612 43.85 -25.62 -23.43
CA ASN A 612 42.92 -26.24 -24.37
C ASN A 612 42.58 -25.37 -25.59
N ARG A 613 43.24 -24.21 -25.77
CA ARG A 613 42.88 -23.24 -26.82
C ARG A 613 44.05 -22.33 -27.16
N THR A 614 44.29 -22.11 -28.45
CA THR A 614 45.19 -21.05 -28.93
C THR A 614 44.41 -20.04 -29.74
N THR A 615 44.51 -18.77 -29.37
CA THR A 615 43.83 -17.65 -30.02
C THR A 615 44.85 -16.69 -30.62
N HIS A 616 44.65 -16.30 -31.87
CA HIS A 616 45.41 -15.24 -32.55
C HIS A 616 44.50 -14.03 -32.73
N TYR A 617 44.98 -12.86 -32.33
CA TYR A 617 44.34 -11.56 -32.53
C TYR A 617 45.14 -10.75 -33.55
N TYR A 618 44.45 -10.20 -34.54
CA TYR A 618 45.02 -9.45 -35.64
C TYR A 618 44.53 -8.01 -35.62
N PHE A 619 45.48 -7.10 -35.60
CA PHE A 619 45.27 -5.66 -35.47
C PHE A 619 45.58 -4.96 -36.80
N THR A 620 45.02 -3.77 -36.99
CA THR A 620 45.40 -2.85 -38.06
C THR A 620 46.70 -2.12 -37.69
N GLU A 621 47.29 -1.37 -38.62
CA GLU A 621 48.53 -0.61 -38.34
C GLU A 621 48.34 0.47 -37.27
N ASP A 622 47.12 1.00 -37.14
CA ASP A 622 46.67 1.92 -36.10
C ASP A 622 46.23 1.23 -34.79
N GLY A 623 46.41 -0.10 -34.68
CA GLY A 623 46.20 -0.85 -33.44
C GLY A 623 44.77 -1.34 -33.18
N ALA A 624 43.82 -1.08 -34.08
CA ALA A 624 42.44 -1.55 -33.93
C ALA A 624 42.31 -3.06 -34.23
N LEU A 625 41.55 -3.79 -33.41
CA LEU A 625 41.32 -5.23 -33.58
C LEU A 625 40.28 -5.49 -34.66
N TRP A 626 40.69 -6.09 -35.78
CA TRP A 626 39.77 -6.37 -36.89
C TRP A 626 39.46 -7.85 -37.08
N LYS A 627 40.29 -8.77 -36.56
CA LYS A 627 40.07 -10.21 -36.69
C LYS A 627 40.67 -10.99 -35.52
N TRP A 628 40.03 -12.09 -35.13
CA TRP A 628 40.67 -13.13 -34.31
C TRP A 628 40.35 -14.53 -34.83
N THR A 629 41.24 -15.48 -34.53
CA THR A 629 41.07 -16.90 -34.87
C THR A 629 41.40 -17.78 -33.68
N ALA A 630 40.57 -18.77 -33.35
CA ALA A 630 40.84 -19.76 -32.31
C ALA A 630 40.16 -21.10 -32.62
N ASP A 631 40.87 -22.22 -32.47
CA ASP A 631 40.31 -23.59 -32.55
C ASP A 631 39.38 -23.84 -33.76
N GLY A 632 39.78 -23.39 -34.96
CA GLY A 632 38.99 -23.55 -36.19
C GLY A 632 37.83 -22.55 -36.34
N MET A 633 37.73 -21.58 -35.44
CA MET A 633 36.85 -20.41 -35.54
C MET A 633 37.60 -19.18 -36.04
N GLU A 634 36.93 -18.37 -36.85
CA GLU A 634 37.42 -17.08 -37.35
C GLU A 634 36.33 -16.02 -37.17
N CYS A 635 36.63 -14.94 -36.47
CA CYS A 635 35.76 -13.78 -36.31
C CYS A 635 36.38 -12.58 -37.01
N ILE A 636 35.59 -11.91 -37.86
CA ILE A 636 35.99 -10.69 -38.58
C ILE A 636 35.00 -9.58 -38.23
N TYR A 637 35.50 -8.48 -37.69
CA TYR A 637 34.72 -7.27 -37.39
C TYR A 637 34.58 -6.42 -38.65
N GLU A 638 33.37 -5.94 -38.95
CA GLU A 638 33.11 -5.02 -40.07
C GLU A 638 33.81 -3.68 -39.83
N ASN A 639 33.66 -3.14 -38.62
CA ASN A 639 34.42 -2.00 -38.13
C ASN A 639 35.46 -2.51 -37.10
N PRO A 640 36.77 -2.35 -37.33
CA PRO A 640 37.78 -2.73 -36.35
C PRO A 640 37.51 -2.09 -34.98
N LEU A 641 37.65 -2.87 -33.90
CA LEU A 641 37.46 -2.37 -32.54
C LEU A 641 38.66 -1.49 -32.16
N PRO A 642 38.44 -0.22 -31.76
CA PRO A 642 39.52 0.74 -31.57
C PRO A 642 40.43 0.34 -30.41
N GLU A 643 41.70 0.71 -30.49
CA GLU A 643 42.59 0.66 -29.33
C GLU A 643 42.21 1.73 -28.29
N PRO A 644 42.62 1.57 -27.02
CA PRO A 644 42.46 2.63 -26.02
C PRO A 644 43.08 3.95 -26.50
N PRO A 645 42.46 5.10 -26.20
CA PRO A 645 42.93 6.42 -26.65
C PRO A 645 44.14 6.87 -25.81
N TYR A 646 45.34 6.42 -26.18
CA TYR A 646 46.54 6.80 -25.44
C TYR A 646 46.96 8.26 -25.70
N PRO A 647 47.57 8.95 -24.70
CA PRO A 647 47.84 8.47 -23.34
C PRO A 647 46.55 8.41 -22.50
N LEU A 648 46.42 7.38 -21.65
CA LEU A 648 45.24 7.19 -20.82
C LEU A 648 45.25 8.16 -19.64
N THR A 649 44.23 8.99 -19.55
CA THR A 649 44.03 9.99 -18.50
C THR A 649 42.78 9.71 -17.66
N ARG A 650 42.74 10.15 -16.39
CA ARG A 650 41.59 9.88 -15.51
C ARG A 650 40.29 10.45 -16.09
N GLY A 651 39.24 9.64 -16.14
CA GLY A 651 37.92 10.02 -16.64
C GLY A 651 37.76 9.95 -18.16
N GLU A 652 38.81 9.55 -18.88
CA GLU A 652 38.74 9.35 -20.32
C GLU A 652 37.84 8.16 -20.68
N ARG A 653 36.98 8.35 -21.69
CA ARG A 653 35.96 7.38 -22.11
C ARG A 653 35.98 7.19 -23.61
N TRP A 654 35.78 5.94 -24.04
CA TRP A 654 35.61 5.62 -25.46
C TRP A 654 34.55 4.53 -25.64
N ARG A 655 33.97 4.51 -26.83
CA ARG A 655 32.89 3.59 -27.21
C ARG A 655 33.17 2.98 -28.55
N TYR A 656 32.67 1.77 -28.76
CA TYR A 656 32.76 1.07 -30.02
C TYR A 656 31.49 0.29 -30.31
N GLU A 657 31.17 0.16 -31.58
CA GLU A 657 30.11 -0.71 -32.07
C GLU A 657 30.55 -1.32 -33.41
N SER A 658 30.41 -2.63 -33.54
CA SER A 658 30.79 -3.35 -34.75
C SER A 658 29.91 -4.57 -34.97
N ASN A 659 29.40 -4.70 -36.18
CA ASN A 659 28.90 -6.00 -36.63
C ASN A 659 30.09 -6.92 -36.93
N TYR A 660 29.90 -8.22 -36.79
CA TYR A 660 30.94 -9.17 -37.13
C TYR A 660 30.38 -10.45 -37.75
N THR A 661 31.24 -11.12 -38.49
CA THR A 661 30.98 -12.46 -39.02
C THR A 661 31.84 -13.47 -38.27
N LEU A 662 31.22 -14.47 -37.65
CA LEU A 662 31.91 -15.58 -36.97
C LEU A 662 31.74 -16.87 -37.77
N ARG A 663 32.84 -17.43 -38.25
CA ARG A 663 32.89 -18.72 -38.93
C ARG A 663 33.37 -19.78 -37.96
N ALA A 664 32.64 -20.87 -37.84
CA ALA A 664 33.04 -22.04 -37.05
C ALA A 664 32.80 -23.31 -37.88
N GLY A 665 33.88 -23.91 -38.40
CA GLY A 665 33.77 -24.99 -39.38
C GLY A 665 33.10 -24.53 -40.68
N GLU A 666 32.04 -25.23 -41.13
CA GLU A 666 31.25 -24.85 -42.32
C GLU A 666 30.12 -23.85 -42.01
N THR A 667 29.91 -23.49 -40.74
CA THR A 667 28.79 -22.63 -40.31
C THR A 667 29.25 -21.18 -40.16
N VAL A 668 28.40 -20.25 -40.62
CA VAL A 668 28.62 -18.81 -40.53
C VAL A 668 27.53 -18.17 -39.66
N TYR A 669 27.95 -17.44 -38.64
CA TYR A 669 27.09 -16.68 -37.74
C TYR A 669 27.33 -15.18 -37.93
N TYR A 670 26.29 -14.40 -37.65
CA TYR A 670 26.34 -12.93 -37.69
C TYR A 670 26.02 -12.40 -36.30
N GLY A 671 26.81 -11.42 -35.86
CA GLY A 671 26.62 -10.78 -34.58
C GLY A 671 26.92 -9.29 -34.61
N ASN A 672 26.65 -8.64 -33.49
CA ASN A 672 26.93 -7.24 -33.23
C ASN A 672 27.52 -7.13 -31.83
N ILE A 673 28.57 -6.34 -31.66
CA ILE A 673 29.17 -6.02 -30.37
C ILE A 673 29.16 -4.50 -30.18
N ALA A 674 28.74 -4.06 -29.01
CA ALA A 674 28.82 -2.67 -28.58
C ALA A 674 29.47 -2.60 -27.19
N GLY A 675 30.39 -1.66 -26.97
CA GLY A 675 31.07 -1.51 -25.70
C GLY A 675 31.41 -0.06 -25.36
N GLU A 676 31.59 0.17 -24.07
CA GLU A 676 32.06 1.42 -23.47
C GLU A 676 33.11 1.12 -22.42
N GLU A 677 34.17 1.93 -22.40
CA GLU A 677 35.28 1.81 -21.45
C GLU A 677 35.61 3.18 -20.84
N GLU A 678 36.08 3.18 -19.59
CA GLU A 678 36.41 4.39 -18.82
C GLU A 678 37.65 4.18 -17.93
N VAL A 679 38.58 5.14 -17.94
CA VAL A 679 39.69 5.19 -16.97
C VAL A 679 39.16 5.66 -15.61
N LYS A 680 39.02 4.75 -14.65
CA LYS A 680 38.52 5.05 -13.29
C LYS A 680 39.60 5.64 -12.38
N GLY A 681 40.88 5.44 -12.70
CA GLY A 681 42.01 5.95 -11.92
C GLY A 681 43.29 5.20 -12.21
N PHE A 682 44.28 5.38 -11.33
CA PHE A 682 45.60 4.77 -11.45
C PHE A 682 45.97 4.08 -10.14
N GLU A 683 46.61 2.92 -10.24
CA GLU A 683 47.11 2.19 -9.09
C GLU A 683 48.31 1.31 -9.46
N ASP A 684 49.16 1.04 -8.48
CA ASP A 684 50.28 0.12 -8.61
C ASP A 684 49.82 -1.34 -8.48
N ILE A 685 50.09 -2.15 -9.50
CA ILE A 685 49.79 -3.58 -9.51
C ILE A 685 51.08 -4.38 -9.37
N MET A 686 51.12 -5.26 -8.38
CA MET A 686 52.16 -6.27 -8.24
C MET A 686 51.86 -7.44 -9.16
N ALA A 687 52.81 -7.78 -10.04
CA ALA A 687 52.75 -8.98 -10.88
C ALA A 687 54.10 -9.70 -10.84
N GLY A 688 54.12 -10.88 -10.21
CA GLY A 688 55.37 -11.53 -9.81
C GLY A 688 56.11 -10.69 -8.76
N ASP A 689 57.41 -10.49 -8.98
CA ASP A 689 58.27 -9.66 -8.11
C ASP A 689 58.33 -8.18 -8.55
N ASN A 690 57.66 -7.82 -9.65
CA ASN A 690 57.68 -6.48 -10.22
C ASN A 690 56.42 -5.69 -9.84
N ARG A 691 56.59 -4.37 -9.74
CA ARG A 691 55.52 -3.39 -9.50
C ARG A 691 55.33 -2.57 -10.77
N TYR A 692 54.08 -2.49 -11.26
CA TYR A 692 53.74 -1.74 -12.46
C TYR A 692 52.72 -0.65 -12.10
N PHE A 693 53.00 0.59 -12.50
CA PHE A 693 52.02 1.66 -12.45
C PHE A 693 51.01 1.46 -13.58
N CYS A 694 49.73 1.36 -13.23
CA CYS A 694 48.67 0.99 -14.17
C CYS A 694 47.50 1.97 -14.15
N ALA A 695 46.92 2.24 -15.32
CA ALA A 695 45.58 2.79 -15.45
C ALA A 695 44.56 1.67 -15.22
N LYS A 696 43.60 1.91 -14.32
CA LYS A 696 42.46 1.01 -14.06
C LYS A 696 41.31 1.41 -14.97
N VAL A 697 41.02 0.56 -15.95
CA VAL A 697 39.96 0.79 -16.94
C VAL A 697 38.77 -0.11 -16.63
N GLU A 698 37.61 0.50 -16.42
CA GLU A 698 36.32 -0.21 -16.40
C GLU A 698 35.86 -0.44 -17.84
N TYR A 699 35.28 -1.60 -18.12
CA TYR A 699 34.66 -1.85 -19.41
C TYR A 699 33.36 -2.63 -19.28
N LYS A 700 32.42 -2.30 -20.18
CA LYS A 700 31.17 -3.01 -20.37
C LYS A 700 30.94 -3.22 -21.85
N SER A 701 30.72 -4.46 -22.26
CA SER A 701 30.34 -4.81 -23.63
C SER A 701 29.09 -5.69 -23.67
N VAL A 702 28.27 -5.46 -24.68
CA VAL A 702 27.09 -6.25 -25.00
C VAL A 702 27.26 -6.81 -26.40
N GLU A 703 27.11 -8.12 -26.53
CA GLU A 703 27.26 -8.84 -27.77
C GLU A 703 25.96 -9.60 -28.09
N TYR A 704 25.48 -9.45 -29.32
CA TYR A 704 24.32 -10.14 -29.87
C TYR A 704 24.79 -11.11 -30.93
N LEU A 705 24.47 -12.39 -30.78
CA LEU A 705 24.82 -13.43 -31.74
C LEU A 705 23.59 -14.26 -32.10
N LEU A 706 23.30 -14.35 -33.40
CA LEU A 706 22.19 -15.16 -33.90
C LEU A 706 22.65 -16.61 -34.12
N ILE A 707 22.11 -17.55 -33.33
CA ILE A 707 22.40 -19.00 -33.42
C ILE A 707 21.09 -19.75 -33.65
N ASP A 708 20.97 -20.48 -34.75
CA ASP A 708 19.80 -21.30 -35.10
C ASP A 708 18.44 -20.57 -34.99
N GLY A 709 18.42 -19.27 -35.36
CA GLY A 709 17.22 -18.42 -35.29
C GLY A 709 16.88 -17.90 -33.89
N ARG A 710 17.75 -18.11 -32.89
CA ARG A 710 17.64 -17.56 -31.54
C ARG A 710 18.68 -16.46 -31.33
N ASN A 711 18.28 -15.40 -30.63
CA ASN A 711 19.20 -14.30 -30.31
C ASN A 711 19.85 -14.59 -28.95
N MET A 712 21.16 -14.80 -28.96
CA MET A 712 21.98 -14.90 -27.75
C MET A 712 22.52 -13.52 -27.42
N THR A 713 22.27 -13.04 -26.20
CA THR A 713 22.85 -11.79 -25.69
C THR A 713 23.90 -12.15 -24.63
N MET A 714 25.13 -11.70 -24.84
CA MET A 714 26.22 -11.80 -23.88
C MET A 714 26.54 -10.41 -23.34
N ILE A 715 26.59 -10.25 -22.02
CA ILE A 715 26.95 -9.00 -21.35
C ILE A 715 28.22 -9.28 -20.56
N THR A 716 29.29 -8.57 -20.90
CA THR A 716 30.58 -8.66 -20.21
C THR A 716 30.85 -7.34 -19.49
N THR A 717 31.16 -7.42 -18.20
CA THR A 717 31.55 -6.27 -17.37
C THR A 717 32.80 -6.61 -16.58
N GLY A 718 33.73 -5.67 -16.44
CA GLY A 718 34.96 -5.91 -15.70
C GLY A 718 35.89 -4.72 -15.61
N TYR A 719 37.09 -4.99 -15.09
CA TYR A 719 38.20 -4.05 -15.06
C TYR A 719 39.44 -4.69 -15.68
N TYR A 720 40.28 -3.88 -16.33
CA TYR A 720 41.65 -4.26 -16.65
C TYR A 720 42.62 -3.15 -16.23
N TRP A 721 43.85 -3.55 -15.96
CA TRP A 721 44.92 -2.68 -15.51
C TRP A 721 46.03 -2.68 -16.54
N ILE A 722 46.31 -1.51 -17.10
CA ILE A 722 47.25 -1.36 -18.20
C ILE A 722 48.40 -0.45 -17.80
N SER A 723 49.63 -0.91 -18.03
CA SER A 723 50.87 -0.18 -17.78
C SER A 723 51.57 0.14 -19.10
N SER A 724 52.24 1.28 -19.17
CA SER A 724 53.08 1.66 -20.32
C SER A 724 54.29 0.73 -20.48
N GLU A 725 54.72 0.07 -19.40
CA GLU A 725 55.88 -0.83 -19.42
C GLU A 725 55.54 -2.26 -19.85
N ALA A 726 54.31 -2.72 -19.59
CA ALA A 726 53.93 -4.14 -19.70
C ALA A 726 52.63 -4.40 -20.48
N GLY A 727 51.92 -3.36 -20.90
CA GLY A 727 50.54 -3.46 -21.37
C GLY A 727 49.61 -3.95 -20.26
N THR A 728 48.62 -4.79 -20.57
CA THR A 728 47.70 -5.33 -19.56
C THR A 728 48.45 -6.18 -18.53
N VAL A 729 48.39 -5.80 -17.25
CA VAL A 729 49.03 -6.49 -16.12
C VAL A 729 48.04 -7.40 -15.39
N LYS A 730 46.78 -6.96 -15.28
CA LYS A 730 45.70 -7.67 -14.58
C LYS A 730 44.38 -7.45 -15.31
N GLN A 731 43.48 -8.42 -15.26
CA GLN A 731 42.12 -8.31 -15.77
C GLN A 731 41.16 -9.12 -14.91
N GLU A 732 39.99 -8.55 -14.61
CA GLU A 732 38.90 -9.17 -13.85
C GLU A 732 37.59 -8.96 -14.59
N THR A 733 36.85 -10.05 -14.85
CA THR A 733 35.72 -10.00 -15.78
C THR A 733 34.60 -10.94 -15.35
N THR A 734 33.35 -10.50 -15.51
CA THR A 734 32.16 -11.33 -15.43
C THR A 734 31.41 -11.28 -16.76
N THR A 735 31.12 -12.45 -17.35
CA THR A 735 30.30 -12.57 -18.56
C THR A 735 29.02 -13.32 -18.24
N SER A 736 27.87 -12.68 -18.47
CA SER A 736 26.55 -13.29 -18.36
C SER A 736 25.96 -13.49 -19.75
N TYR A 737 25.28 -14.62 -20.00
CA TYR A 737 24.62 -14.87 -21.28
C TYR A 737 23.16 -15.29 -21.08
N TYR A 738 22.29 -14.84 -21.99
CA TYR A 738 20.87 -15.19 -22.01
C TYR A 738 20.45 -15.56 -23.43
N MET A 739 19.60 -16.58 -23.55
CA MET A 739 19.02 -17.04 -24.81
C MET A 739 17.55 -16.65 -24.84
N LEU A 740 17.17 -15.70 -25.70
CA LEU A 740 15.77 -15.33 -25.89
C LEU A 740 15.18 -16.15 -27.05
N THR A 741 14.05 -16.81 -26.78
CA THR A 741 13.27 -17.46 -27.84
C THR A 741 12.47 -16.37 -28.53
N VAL A 742 12.78 -16.07 -29.79
CA VAL A 742 11.98 -15.17 -30.61
C VAL A 742 10.63 -15.86 -30.84
N TYR A 743 9.54 -15.29 -30.32
CA TYR A 743 8.17 -15.69 -30.64
C TYR A 743 7.69 -15.00 -31.90
#